data_AF-A0A5B7D6H2-F1
#
_entry.id   AF-A0A5B7D6H2-F1
#
_cell.length_a   1.000
_cell.length_b   1.000
_cell.length_c   1.000
_cell.angle_alpha   90.00
_cell.angle_beta   90.00
_cell.angle_gamma   90.00
#
_symmetry.space_group_name_H-M   'P 1'
#
loop_
_entity.id
_entity.type
_entity.pdbx_description
1 polymer ?
#
loop_
_entity_poly.entity_id
_entity_poly.type
_entity_poly.pdbx_seq_one_letter_code
_entity_poly.pdbx_strand_id
1 'polypeptide(L)'
;MMFEDIKAHATAWRGILSILLLLFLVVIYLGGGAGGVQVMEFQKDGVATWWSVAEYKEKLDRNRMMDSVTLCGRFKLFFLHSRGTFFQLRDQPLDLHAQLKGELWLDRVRPVISHRWNFQPLENKLRTYRWYHICFTYNHTNHKYHTYINGELVYEMTYNVGRPIYGDYARLGQNEALMQSYSGALSQVNVWDYPLTQDVVKDIAECKSDPQGNYISWEAGWTLSNVTEYQVSLPHFCNNTEDKIYFWFPARPVDFAFYICEALGTHLPLPTTMEEIKFWFDLSAKTWPDSTYCRGDFWTPLTDIEEEGSWVTHYDNAPAPMPAWKDGEPNGIFYENCAKIEHNGVADYDCPTNFKCSVCEFQELQIFSFLGTCEVELRNINFIAYQEELGHLIFKGYGEYHIRKEGDEWLWVNVVKNTTIARLDPDAPMGMPMGRRVWHLEAKVCDQMEGQRTLALTPCQDNSYTCDDATCIPLENRCDLKYDCLDHSDEADCELITKPNNYKMDLPPRPSSKHESSSLPVALEIIIDSTAIETTKMNMKTTYEVRMKWFDNRLTFLNLKTNDSLNKVTHSSMISLWTPVVGFINTESHQHTIVDLETSLHLQQLVPSKQRDGGAPGEVVLYPGEDNQLVLSRKYNTLFVCDFDLMLYPFDSQYCDMHLRMLSASSNYLEFNAVETTAVYIGSKMLLEYHLSQPTLHYDNSGEFSEARVRIPLTRRSGYAILNIYTPSLILLVISYVSLFFRPHIFEVRVMTTLTALLVMATLFTQVSSSLPKTSYFKMVDVWLLFCIVISFMVIIFHAIIDNSLGDSIPGVVSDLPALTKVTPLSQSPSGPRSPKALRSYEKITTTTAGLITLARYTTLILFVLFNIIYWSYIFG
;
A
#
# COMPACT_ATOMS: atom_id res chain seq x y z
N MET A 1 19.55 -85.39 -21.22
CA MET A 1 18.87 -84.08 -21.21
C MET A 1 19.08 -83.36 -19.87
N MET A 2 20.31 -83.36 -19.36
CA MET A 2 20.69 -82.73 -18.06
C MET A 2 22.19 -82.36 -18.07
N PHE A 3 22.73 -82.00 -19.25
CA PHE A 3 24.15 -81.68 -19.45
C PHE A 3 24.39 -80.46 -20.35
N GLU A 4 23.33 -79.80 -20.86
CA GLU A 4 23.45 -78.56 -21.64
C GLU A 4 23.19 -77.28 -20.81
N ASP A 5 22.44 -77.34 -19.71
CA ASP A 5 22.15 -76.14 -18.88
C ASP A 5 23.30 -75.69 -17.97
N ILE A 6 24.30 -76.53 -17.70
CA ILE A 6 25.42 -76.17 -16.82
C ILE A 6 26.49 -75.35 -17.56
N LYS A 7 26.58 -75.46 -18.90
CA LYS A 7 27.57 -74.69 -19.68
C LYS A 7 27.12 -73.26 -19.97
N ALA A 8 25.81 -72.99 -20.06
CA ALA A 8 25.29 -71.63 -20.25
C ALA A 8 25.43 -70.76 -18.97
N HIS A 9 25.30 -71.36 -17.78
CA HIS A 9 25.46 -70.64 -16.51
C HIS A 9 26.92 -70.31 -16.17
N ALA A 10 27.91 -71.10 -16.63
CA ALA A 10 29.33 -70.84 -16.35
C ALA A 10 29.92 -69.65 -17.14
N THR A 11 29.38 -69.35 -18.32
CA THR A 11 29.79 -68.18 -19.13
C THR A 11 29.17 -66.87 -18.64
N ALA A 12 27.95 -66.89 -18.09
CA ALA A 12 27.33 -65.72 -17.47
C ALA A 12 28.03 -65.31 -16.17
N TRP A 13 28.45 -66.27 -15.35
CA TRP A 13 29.19 -65.99 -14.11
C TRP A 13 30.62 -65.50 -14.34
N ARG A 14 31.30 -65.91 -15.42
CA ARG A 14 32.62 -65.34 -15.79
C ARG A 14 32.52 -63.90 -16.30
N GLY A 15 31.45 -63.53 -17.00
CA GLY A 15 31.18 -62.14 -17.39
C GLY A 15 30.88 -61.25 -16.18
N ILE A 16 30.07 -61.75 -15.24
CA ILE A 16 29.70 -61.03 -14.02
C ILE A 16 30.88 -60.90 -13.05
N LEU A 17 31.70 -61.95 -12.87
CA LEU A 17 32.93 -61.83 -12.06
C LEU A 17 33.98 -60.93 -12.71
N SER A 18 34.07 -60.88 -14.04
CA SER A 18 35.04 -60.00 -14.72
C SER A 18 34.57 -58.55 -14.72
N ILE A 19 33.26 -58.29 -14.75
CA ILE A 19 32.66 -56.96 -14.56
C ILE A 19 32.73 -56.54 -13.09
N LEU A 20 32.53 -57.45 -12.13
CA LEU A 20 32.76 -57.18 -10.71
C LEU A 20 34.23 -56.99 -10.38
N LEU A 21 35.18 -57.72 -11.00
CA LEU A 21 36.62 -57.46 -10.84
C LEU A 21 37.04 -56.16 -11.53
N LEU A 22 36.44 -55.80 -12.67
CA LEU A 22 36.67 -54.49 -13.31
C LEU A 22 36.03 -53.37 -12.49
N LEU A 23 34.87 -53.57 -11.87
CA LEU A 23 34.27 -52.61 -10.93
C LEU A 23 35.04 -52.55 -9.62
N PHE A 24 35.59 -53.65 -9.11
CA PHE A 24 36.46 -53.65 -7.92
C PHE A 24 37.83 -53.04 -8.23
N LEU A 25 38.41 -53.31 -9.41
CA LEU A 25 39.65 -52.68 -9.87
C LEU A 25 39.44 -51.22 -10.25
N VAL A 26 38.27 -50.82 -10.75
CA VAL A 26 37.90 -49.42 -10.99
C VAL A 26 37.55 -48.72 -9.67
N VAL A 27 37.00 -49.39 -8.66
CA VAL A 27 36.86 -48.83 -7.30
C VAL A 27 38.20 -48.75 -6.57
N ILE A 28 39.16 -49.64 -6.87
CA ILE A 28 40.53 -49.57 -6.37
C ILE A 28 41.40 -48.57 -7.17
N TYR A 29 41.10 -48.31 -8.46
CA TYR A 29 41.77 -47.27 -9.28
C TYR A 29 41.10 -45.89 -9.20
N LEU A 30 39.81 -45.80 -8.85
CA LEU A 30 39.10 -44.56 -8.47
C LEU A 30 39.21 -44.27 -6.98
N GLY A 31 39.72 -45.22 -6.19
CA GLY A 31 40.33 -44.99 -4.88
C GLY A 31 41.73 -44.37 -5.02
N GLY A 32 41.87 -43.36 -5.87
CA GLY A 32 43.05 -42.51 -5.92
C GLY A 32 43.14 -41.72 -4.62
N GLY A 33 44.00 -42.19 -3.72
CA GLY A 33 44.57 -41.45 -2.59
C GLY A 33 43.61 -40.56 -1.81
N ALA A 34 43.21 -41.00 -0.62
CA ALA A 34 42.87 -40.09 0.47
C ALA A 34 44.12 -39.31 0.91
N GLY A 35 44.58 -38.39 0.05
CA GLY A 35 45.45 -37.29 0.43
C GLY A 35 44.56 -36.17 0.93
N GLY A 36 44.73 -35.75 2.17
CA GLY A 36 44.07 -34.53 2.64
C GLY A 36 44.59 -33.33 1.86
N VAL A 37 43.71 -32.41 1.53
CA VAL A 37 44.05 -31.11 0.96
C VAL A 37 44.49 -30.20 2.11
N GLN A 38 45.64 -29.53 1.93
CA GLN A 38 46.19 -28.60 2.91
C GLN A 38 45.32 -27.35 3.03
N VAL A 39 44.95 -26.97 4.26
CA VAL A 39 44.24 -25.74 4.60
C VAL A 39 45.12 -24.88 5.49
N MET A 40 45.19 -23.58 5.17
CA MET A 40 45.95 -22.58 5.93
C MET A 40 45.00 -21.57 6.58
N GLU A 41 45.12 -21.38 7.88
CA GLU A 41 44.32 -20.46 8.69
C GLU A 41 45.12 -19.22 9.10
N PHE A 42 44.58 -18.06 8.77
CA PHE A 42 45.15 -16.74 9.02
C PHE A 42 44.27 -15.99 10.03
N GLN A 43 44.89 -15.45 11.08
CA GLN A 43 44.28 -14.51 12.03
C GLN A 43 42.87 -14.92 12.52
N LYS A 44 42.78 -16.12 13.12
CA LYS A 44 41.52 -16.73 13.58
C LYS A 44 40.79 -15.89 14.64
N ASP A 45 41.52 -15.11 15.42
CA ASP A 45 41.03 -14.18 16.43
C ASP A 45 40.46 -12.88 15.85
N GLY A 46 40.66 -12.62 14.55
CA GLY A 46 40.20 -11.40 13.89
C GLY A 46 41.03 -10.18 14.22
N VAL A 47 42.25 -10.35 14.79
CA VAL A 47 43.15 -9.24 15.10
C VAL A 47 44.17 -9.09 13.97
N ALA A 48 44.14 -7.93 13.32
CA ALA A 48 45.06 -7.61 12.24
C ALA A 48 46.53 -7.61 12.74
N THR A 49 47.36 -8.51 12.20
CA THR A 49 48.79 -8.63 12.53
C THR A 49 49.68 -8.60 11.28
N TRP A 50 50.91 -8.08 11.39
CA TRP A 50 51.83 -7.95 10.25
C TRP A 50 52.53 -9.26 9.85
N TRP A 51 52.57 -10.23 10.76
CA TRP A 51 53.41 -11.42 10.67
C TRP A 51 52.62 -12.72 10.42
N SER A 52 51.31 -12.65 10.13
CA SER A 52 50.51 -13.81 9.68
C SER A 52 50.54 -13.90 8.16
N VAL A 53 51.45 -14.70 7.62
CA VAL A 53 51.81 -14.71 6.19
C VAL A 53 52.23 -16.11 5.75
N ALA A 54 51.85 -16.50 4.53
CA ALA A 54 52.46 -17.63 3.82
C ALA A 54 53.17 -17.14 2.55
N GLU A 55 54.44 -17.51 2.38
CA GLU A 55 55.25 -17.15 1.20
C GLU A 55 55.55 -18.39 0.36
N TYR A 56 55.55 -18.23 -0.97
CA TYR A 56 55.73 -19.36 -1.88
C TYR A 56 57.17 -19.88 -1.83
N LYS A 57 57.32 -21.21 -1.71
CA LYS A 57 58.63 -21.83 -1.42
C LYS A 57 59.57 -21.92 -2.63
N GLU A 58 59.02 -22.08 -3.83
CA GLU A 58 59.83 -22.20 -5.05
C GLU A 58 60.24 -20.83 -5.59
N LYS A 59 61.40 -20.78 -6.24
CA LYS A 59 61.92 -19.55 -6.84
C LYS A 59 61.22 -19.28 -8.17
N LEU A 60 60.44 -18.20 -8.22
CA LEU A 60 59.75 -17.76 -9.43
C LEU A 60 60.75 -17.14 -10.43
N ASP A 61 60.60 -17.46 -11.71
CA ASP A 61 61.45 -16.92 -12.79
C ASP A 61 60.89 -15.59 -13.29
N ARG A 62 61.67 -14.52 -13.14
CA ARG A 62 61.32 -13.17 -13.59
C ARG A 62 61.12 -13.06 -15.10
N ASN A 63 61.70 -13.96 -15.89
CA ASN A 63 61.55 -13.96 -17.35
C ASN A 63 60.23 -14.59 -17.82
N ARG A 64 59.49 -15.27 -16.95
CA ARG A 64 58.25 -15.96 -17.30
C ARG A 64 57.07 -14.99 -17.24
N MET A 65 56.82 -14.32 -18.36
CA MET A 65 55.71 -13.36 -18.51
C MET A 65 54.40 -14.05 -18.88
N MET A 66 53.32 -13.68 -18.22
CA MET A 66 51.96 -14.20 -18.45
C MET A 66 51.13 -13.15 -19.20
N ASP A 67 50.87 -13.39 -20.48
CA ASP A 67 49.93 -12.55 -21.26
C ASP A 67 48.48 -12.82 -20.86
N SER A 68 48.15 -14.08 -20.60
CA SER A 68 46.86 -14.53 -20.07
C SER A 68 47.07 -15.18 -18.72
N VAL A 69 46.05 -15.12 -17.86
CA VAL A 69 46.19 -15.64 -16.50
C VAL A 69 44.87 -16.21 -16.00
N THR A 70 44.97 -17.25 -15.18
CA THR A 70 43.90 -17.69 -14.31
C THR A 70 44.40 -17.75 -12.88
N LEU A 71 43.67 -17.16 -11.93
CA LEU A 71 43.89 -17.31 -10.49
C LEU A 71 42.65 -17.93 -9.89
N CYS A 72 42.78 -19.13 -9.33
CA CYS A 72 41.70 -19.79 -8.59
C CYS A 72 42.12 -20.07 -7.15
N GLY A 73 41.17 -20.09 -6.24
CA GLY A 73 41.40 -20.50 -4.86
C GLY A 73 40.11 -20.69 -4.09
N ARG A 74 40.17 -21.51 -3.04
CA ARG A 74 39.09 -21.63 -2.06
C ARG A 74 39.42 -20.80 -0.84
N PHE A 75 38.43 -20.06 -0.36
CA PHE A 75 38.59 -19.20 0.79
C PHE A 75 37.38 -19.33 1.73
N LYS A 76 37.64 -19.17 3.02
CA LYS A 76 36.65 -19.12 4.09
C LYS A 76 36.95 -17.88 4.92
N LEU A 77 36.10 -16.87 4.85
CA LEU A 77 36.30 -15.63 5.61
C LEU A 77 35.90 -15.82 7.07
N PHE A 78 36.70 -15.33 8.01
CA PHE A 78 36.30 -15.27 9.43
C PHE A 78 35.86 -13.85 9.79
N PHE A 79 36.75 -12.87 9.62
CA PHE A 79 36.52 -11.44 9.88
C PHE A 79 37.07 -10.60 8.71
N LEU A 80 36.55 -9.38 8.51
CA LEU A 80 36.92 -8.55 7.35
C LEU A 80 37.34 -7.14 7.78
N HIS A 81 38.65 -6.94 8.00
CA HIS A 81 39.24 -5.67 8.43
C HIS A 81 38.86 -4.45 7.54
N SER A 82 39.69 -4.04 6.57
CA SER A 82 39.34 -2.96 5.62
C SER A 82 39.10 -3.47 4.20
N ARG A 83 39.92 -4.44 3.77
CA ARG A 83 39.79 -5.25 2.56
C ARG A 83 40.66 -6.50 2.75
N GLY A 84 40.14 -7.69 2.48
CA GLY A 84 40.88 -8.93 2.68
C GLY A 84 41.75 -9.27 1.48
N THR A 85 43.07 -9.08 1.56
CA THR A 85 43.97 -9.47 0.47
C THR A 85 44.40 -10.92 0.65
N PHE A 86 43.81 -11.84 -0.13
CA PHE A 86 44.09 -13.26 0.03
C PHE A 86 45.31 -13.73 -0.79
N PHE A 87 45.58 -13.08 -1.92
CA PHE A 87 46.69 -13.43 -2.82
C PHE A 87 47.39 -12.19 -3.38
N GLN A 88 48.71 -12.23 -3.45
CA GLN A 88 49.54 -11.21 -4.08
C GLN A 88 50.76 -11.83 -4.79
N LEU A 89 50.96 -11.46 -6.06
CA LEU A 89 52.16 -11.68 -6.84
C LEU A 89 52.74 -10.32 -7.27
N ARG A 90 54.03 -10.10 -7.03
CA ARG A 90 54.73 -8.84 -7.35
C ARG A 90 56.20 -9.09 -7.73
N ASP A 91 56.82 -8.07 -8.33
CA ASP A 91 58.25 -8.01 -8.67
C ASP A 91 58.99 -7.07 -7.70
N GLN A 92 60.11 -7.49 -7.10
CA GLN A 92 60.94 -6.63 -6.22
C GLN A 92 62.24 -6.16 -6.92
N PRO A 93 62.60 -4.84 -6.87
CA PRO A 93 61.91 -3.74 -6.18
C PRO A 93 60.78 -3.14 -7.04
N LEU A 94 59.64 -2.87 -6.38
CA LEU A 94 58.28 -2.62 -6.92
C LEU A 94 58.17 -2.14 -8.38
N ASP A 95 57.77 -3.04 -9.29
CA ASP A 95 56.94 -2.64 -10.43
C ASP A 95 55.45 -2.76 -10.05
N LEU A 96 54.83 -1.62 -9.74
CA LEU A 96 53.39 -1.50 -9.46
C LEU A 96 52.50 -1.85 -10.68
N HIS A 97 53.09 -2.06 -11.87
CA HIS A 97 52.36 -2.24 -13.13
C HIS A 97 52.34 -3.68 -13.64
N ALA A 98 52.91 -4.67 -12.94
CA ALA A 98 52.92 -6.09 -13.37
C ALA A 98 52.31 -7.07 -12.34
N GLN A 99 51.66 -6.54 -11.29
CA GLN A 99 51.15 -7.33 -10.16
C GLN A 99 49.86 -8.12 -10.47
N LEU A 100 49.67 -9.23 -9.76
CA LEU A 100 48.39 -9.95 -9.68
C LEU A 100 47.95 -9.97 -8.21
N LYS A 101 46.76 -9.44 -7.90
CA LYS A 101 46.21 -9.45 -6.54
C LYS A 101 44.75 -9.88 -6.52
N GLY A 102 44.35 -10.58 -5.47
CA GLY A 102 42.95 -10.86 -5.14
C GLY A 102 42.57 -10.16 -3.84
N GLU A 103 41.68 -9.18 -3.91
CA GLU A 103 41.14 -8.46 -2.76
C GLU A 103 39.62 -8.72 -2.62
N LEU A 104 39.16 -8.97 -1.39
CA LEU A 104 37.77 -9.32 -1.07
C LEU A 104 37.10 -8.23 -0.21
N TRP A 105 35.82 -7.96 -0.50
CA TRP A 105 34.85 -7.25 0.34
C TRP A 105 33.58 -8.11 0.48
N LEU A 106 32.68 -7.73 1.40
CA LEU A 106 31.41 -8.42 1.59
C LEU A 106 30.49 -8.36 0.36
N ASP A 107 30.44 -7.21 -0.31
CA ASP A 107 29.51 -6.93 -1.42
C ASP A 107 30.18 -6.90 -2.81
N ARG A 108 31.51 -7.04 -2.86
CA ARG A 108 32.29 -6.91 -4.10
C ARG A 108 33.64 -7.59 -4.01
N VAL A 109 34.20 -7.91 -5.17
CA VAL A 109 35.56 -8.43 -5.29
C VAL A 109 36.38 -7.50 -6.17
N ARG A 110 37.68 -7.37 -5.86
CA ARG A 110 38.61 -6.57 -6.66
C ARG A 110 39.85 -7.40 -7.00
N PRO A 111 39.85 -7.99 -8.20
CA PRO A 111 41.06 -8.52 -8.79
C PRO A 111 41.88 -7.38 -9.40
N VAL A 112 43.17 -7.36 -9.09
CA VAL A 112 44.15 -6.44 -9.69
C VAL A 112 44.98 -7.25 -10.67
N ILE A 113 44.92 -6.91 -11.94
CA ILE A 113 45.73 -7.54 -12.99
C ILE A 113 46.58 -6.44 -13.63
N SER A 114 47.91 -6.57 -13.55
CA SER A 114 48.88 -5.56 -13.94
C SER A 114 48.62 -4.24 -13.17
N HIS A 115 48.25 -3.17 -13.86
CA HIS A 115 47.94 -1.85 -13.29
C HIS A 115 46.43 -1.57 -13.23
N ARG A 116 45.60 -2.54 -13.65
CA ARG A 116 44.15 -2.38 -13.76
C ARG A 116 43.46 -3.08 -12.60
N TRP A 117 42.44 -2.43 -12.09
CA TRP A 117 41.62 -2.92 -11.01
C TRP A 117 40.21 -2.42 -11.23
N ASN A 118 39.22 -3.29 -11.08
CA ASN A 118 37.81 -2.94 -11.13
C ASN A 118 37.11 -3.62 -9.95
N PHE A 119 36.21 -2.88 -9.31
CA PHE A 119 35.30 -3.47 -8.34
C PHE A 119 34.20 -4.20 -9.08
N GLN A 120 33.98 -5.45 -8.69
CA GLN A 120 32.98 -6.33 -9.28
C GLN A 120 31.91 -6.55 -8.20
N PRO A 121 30.72 -5.96 -8.35
CA PRO A 121 29.65 -6.15 -7.38
C PRO A 121 29.20 -7.61 -7.39
N LEU A 122 28.86 -8.12 -6.22
CA LEU A 122 28.26 -9.44 -6.05
C LEU A 122 26.75 -9.30 -5.91
N GLU A 123 26.01 -10.18 -6.58
CA GLU A 123 24.55 -10.25 -6.43
C GLU A 123 24.16 -10.69 -5.01
N ASN A 124 24.91 -11.66 -4.46
CA ASN A 124 24.78 -12.12 -3.08
C ASN A 124 26.01 -11.72 -2.27
N LYS A 125 25.79 -11.12 -1.09
CA LYS A 125 26.86 -10.78 -0.15
C LYS A 125 27.59 -12.04 0.32
N LEU A 126 28.92 -11.98 0.43
CA LEU A 126 29.73 -13.08 1.00
C LEU A 126 29.39 -13.26 2.48
N ARG A 127 29.18 -14.51 2.88
CA ARG A 127 29.00 -14.92 4.28
C ARG A 127 30.32 -15.33 4.91
N THR A 128 30.52 -15.04 6.19
CA THR A 128 31.67 -15.57 6.94
C THR A 128 31.43 -17.03 7.34
N TYR A 129 32.49 -17.74 7.70
CA TYR A 129 32.51 -19.15 8.09
C TYR A 129 31.96 -20.13 7.04
N ARG A 130 31.81 -19.68 5.79
CA ARG A 130 31.45 -20.50 4.63
C ARG A 130 32.59 -20.57 3.62
N TRP A 131 32.76 -21.74 3.00
CA TRP A 131 33.72 -21.92 1.92
C TRP A 131 33.18 -21.37 0.61
N TYR A 132 34.00 -20.59 -0.08
CA TYR A 132 33.76 -20.12 -1.44
C TYR A 132 34.91 -20.53 -2.33
N HIS A 133 34.60 -20.85 -3.57
CA HIS A 133 35.59 -21.01 -4.63
C HIS A 133 35.55 -19.78 -5.54
N ILE A 134 36.69 -19.12 -5.75
CA ILE A 134 36.78 -17.96 -6.64
C ILE A 134 37.83 -18.17 -7.70
N CYS A 135 37.48 -17.80 -8.94
CA CYS A 135 38.40 -17.81 -10.07
C CYS A 135 38.31 -16.51 -10.85
N PHE A 136 39.47 -15.93 -11.17
CA PHE A 136 39.59 -14.84 -12.13
C PHE A 136 40.33 -15.34 -13.35
N THR A 137 39.77 -15.10 -14.55
CA THR A 137 40.43 -15.44 -15.81
C THR A 137 40.56 -14.19 -16.67
N TYR A 138 41.71 -14.05 -17.33
CA TYR A 138 41.96 -13.01 -18.32
C TYR A 138 42.60 -13.63 -19.55
N ASN A 139 42.02 -13.34 -20.71
CA ASN A 139 42.52 -13.79 -22.00
C ASN A 139 42.97 -12.58 -22.84
N HIS A 140 44.25 -12.57 -23.20
CA HIS A 140 44.87 -11.47 -23.94
C HIS A 140 44.40 -11.39 -25.41
N THR A 141 44.02 -12.52 -26.02
CA THR A 141 43.71 -12.58 -27.46
C THR A 141 42.39 -11.88 -27.79
N ASN A 142 41.40 -11.99 -26.89
CA ASN A 142 40.07 -11.41 -27.03
C ASN A 142 39.80 -10.29 -26.01
N HIS A 143 40.79 -9.98 -25.17
CA HIS A 143 40.72 -9.01 -24.07
C HIS A 143 39.55 -9.25 -23.11
N LYS A 144 39.09 -10.51 -22.98
CA LYS A 144 38.00 -10.87 -22.07
C LYS A 144 38.52 -11.15 -20.67
N TYR A 145 37.77 -10.65 -19.72
CA TYR A 145 37.99 -10.78 -18.31
C TYR A 145 36.73 -11.41 -17.68
N HIS A 146 36.87 -12.55 -17.00
CA HIS A 146 35.76 -13.26 -16.35
C HIS A 146 36.06 -13.53 -14.87
N THR A 147 35.05 -13.35 -14.03
CA THR A 147 35.07 -13.73 -12.62
C THR A 147 34.03 -14.79 -12.36
N TYR A 148 34.45 -15.87 -11.71
CA TYR A 148 33.60 -16.96 -11.31
C TYR A 148 33.58 -17.10 -9.80
N ILE A 149 32.41 -17.37 -9.23
CA ILE A 149 32.22 -17.71 -7.81
C ILE A 149 31.43 -19.02 -7.77
N ASN A 150 31.95 -19.99 -7.01
CA ASN A 150 31.39 -21.34 -6.89
C ASN A 150 31.12 -22.01 -8.25
N GLY A 151 31.92 -21.67 -9.28
CA GLY A 151 31.80 -22.23 -10.64
C GLY A 151 30.86 -21.46 -11.57
N GLU A 152 30.11 -20.48 -11.07
CA GLU A 152 29.19 -19.65 -11.85
C GLU A 152 29.84 -18.34 -12.29
N LEU A 153 29.55 -17.89 -13.51
CA LEU A 153 30.07 -16.63 -14.04
C LEU A 153 29.29 -15.46 -13.43
N VAL A 154 29.96 -14.63 -12.62
CA VAL A 154 29.35 -13.48 -11.92
C VAL A 154 29.59 -12.16 -12.65
N TYR A 155 30.73 -12.04 -13.34
CA TYR A 155 31.11 -10.79 -13.99
C TYR A 155 31.90 -11.04 -15.29
N GLU A 156 31.55 -10.31 -16.34
CA GLU A 156 32.27 -10.29 -17.63
C GLU A 156 32.56 -8.85 -18.05
N MET A 157 33.79 -8.59 -18.50
CA MET A 157 34.18 -7.33 -19.12
C MET A 157 35.20 -7.55 -20.22
N THR A 158 35.20 -6.70 -21.24
CA THR A 158 36.25 -6.66 -22.27
C THR A 158 37.14 -5.44 -22.08
N TYR A 159 38.42 -5.66 -21.76
CA TYR A 159 39.39 -4.57 -21.59
C TYR A 159 40.83 -5.05 -21.82
N ASN A 160 41.65 -4.22 -22.45
CA ASN A 160 43.06 -4.53 -22.70
C ASN A 160 43.94 -4.12 -21.51
N VAL A 161 44.49 -5.10 -20.80
CA VAL A 161 45.38 -4.92 -19.64
C VAL A 161 46.73 -4.28 -20.03
N GLY A 162 47.14 -4.36 -21.30
CA GLY A 162 48.24 -3.62 -21.90
C GLY A 162 49.66 -4.17 -21.62
N ARG A 163 49.93 -4.67 -20.41
CA ARG A 163 51.22 -5.30 -20.06
C ARG A 163 51.03 -6.73 -19.54
N PRO A 164 51.99 -7.64 -19.83
CA PRO A 164 51.98 -8.97 -19.25
C PRO A 164 52.25 -8.91 -17.74
N ILE A 165 51.79 -9.95 -17.05
CA ILE A 165 51.92 -10.12 -15.61
C ILE A 165 53.17 -10.94 -15.34
N TYR A 166 53.99 -10.52 -14.38
CA TYR A 166 55.14 -11.30 -13.92
C TYR A 166 55.46 -10.89 -12.48
N GLY A 167 56.16 -11.77 -11.75
CA GLY A 167 56.61 -11.48 -10.40
C GLY A 167 57.55 -12.56 -9.90
N ASP A 168 58.53 -12.14 -9.10
CA ASP A 168 59.49 -13.01 -8.44
C ASP A 168 59.07 -13.39 -7.01
N TYR A 169 57.98 -12.79 -6.52
CA TYR A 169 57.54 -12.92 -5.14
C TYR A 169 56.01 -13.10 -5.02
N ALA A 170 55.59 -14.25 -4.48
CA ALA A 170 54.18 -14.58 -4.21
C ALA A 170 53.93 -14.79 -2.70
N ARG A 171 52.83 -14.21 -2.21
CA ARG A 171 52.45 -14.16 -0.79
C ARG A 171 50.94 -14.30 -0.61
N LEU A 172 50.53 -14.95 0.47
CA LEU A 172 49.15 -15.05 0.96
C LEU A 172 49.00 -14.34 2.32
N GLY A 173 47.78 -13.91 2.62
CA GLY A 173 47.38 -13.50 3.97
C GLY A 173 47.62 -12.03 4.34
N GLN A 174 48.47 -11.30 3.60
CA GLN A 174 48.92 -9.97 4.00
C GLN A 174 49.25 -9.07 2.80
N ASN A 175 49.02 -7.76 2.96
CA ASN A 175 49.39 -6.72 2.00
C ASN A 175 50.25 -5.63 2.66
N GLU A 176 50.42 -4.48 2.01
CA GLU A 176 51.28 -3.37 2.46
C GLU A 176 50.83 -2.70 3.76
N ALA A 177 49.56 -2.77 4.13
CA ALA A 177 49.03 -2.19 5.37
C ALA A 177 48.42 -3.26 6.30
N LEU A 178 48.51 -3.04 7.62
CA LEU A 178 47.97 -3.94 8.65
C LEU A 178 46.49 -4.28 8.42
N MET A 179 45.68 -3.26 8.14
CA MET A 179 44.22 -3.40 7.94
C MET A 179 43.83 -4.08 6.62
N GLN A 180 44.80 -4.40 5.76
CA GLN A 180 44.58 -5.12 4.50
C GLN A 180 44.89 -6.62 4.62
N SER A 181 45.17 -7.08 5.83
CA SER A 181 45.36 -8.48 6.20
C SER A 181 44.09 -9.30 5.97
N TYR A 182 44.29 -10.57 5.63
CA TYR A 182 43.22 -11.54 5.45
C TYR A 182 43.02 -12.33 6.76
N SER A 183 41.78 -12.38 7.24
CA SER A 183 41.36 -13.22 8.37
C SER A 183 40.40 -14.30 7.86
N GLY A 184 40.83 -15.54 7.89
CA GLY A 184 40.12 -16.65 7.26
C GLY A 184 41.00 -17.86 7.00
N ALA A 185 40.41 -18.90 6.39
CA ALA A 185 41.13 -20.05 5.87
C ALA A 185 41.27 -19.96 4.33
N LEU A 186 42.37 -20.48 3.78
CA LEU A 186 42.64 -20.59 2.35
C LEU A 186 43.04 -22.02 1.99
N SER A 187 42.67 -22.45 0.79
CA SER A 187 43.00 -23.76 0.22
C SER A 187 43.08 -23.67 -1.31
N GLN A 188 43.88 -24.54 -1.93
CA GLN A 188 43.96 -24.74 -3.39
C GLN A 188 44.15 -23.44 -4.19
N VAL A 189 44.97 -22.53 -3.69
CA VAL A 189 45.30 -21.30 -4.41
C VAL A 189 46.30 -21.61 -5.52
N ASN A 190 45.84 -21.58 -6.77
CA ASN A 190 46.57 -21.99 -7.96
C ASN A 190 46.57 -20.87 -9.02
N VAL A 191 47.68 -20.75 -9.76
CA VAL A 191 47.83 -19.77 -10.86
C VAL A 191 48.27 -20.46 -12.15
N TRP A 192 47.58 -20.16 -13.24
CA TRP A 192 47.89 -20.61 -14.59
C TRP A 192 48.25 -19.46 -15.51
N ASP A 193 49.18 -19.68 -16.43
CA ASP A 193 49.58 -18.71 -17.49
C ASP A 193 48.68 -18.77 -18.75
N TYR A 194 47.53 -19.43 -18.65
CA TYR A 194 46.51 -19.52 -19.68
C TYR A 194 45.10 -19.38 -19.08
N PRO A 195 44.08 -18.97 -19.86
CA PRO A 195 42.72 -18.83 -19.38
C PRO A 195 42.05 -20.22 -19.30
N LEU A 196 41.51 -20.59 -18.13
CA LEU A 196 40.68 -21.79 -17.97
C LEU A 196 39.29 -21.58 -18.60
N THR A 197 38.72 -22.64 -19.15
CA THR A 197 37.33 -22.64 -19.65
C THR A 197 36.34 -22.75 -18.50
N GLN A 198 35.12 -22.26 -18.71
CA GLN A 198 34.06 -22.30 -17.69
C GLN A 198 33.78 -23.72 -17.19
N ASP A 199 33.77 -24.73 -18.07
CA ASP A 199 33.55 -26.13 -17.67
C ASP A 199 34.62 -26.63 -16.70
N VAL A 200 35.89 -26.26 -16.92
CA VAL A 200 36.99 -26.65 -16.03
C VAL A 200 36.85 -25.94 -14.69
N VAL A 201 36.54 -24.64 -14.69
CA VAL A 201 36.31 -23.88 -13.46
C VAL A 201 35.14 -24.45 -12.65
N LYS A 202 34.09 -24.92 -13.33
CA LYS A 202 32.95 -25.59 -12.72
C LYS A 202 33.32 -26.95 -12.14
N ASP A 203 34.10 -27.75 -12.86
CA ASP A 203 34.58 -29.04 -12.37
C ASP A 203 35.49 -28.90 -11.15
N ILE A 204 36.28 -27.81 -11.06
CA ILE A 204 37.06 -27.46 -9.86
C ILE A 204 36.12 -27.08 -8.71
N ALA A 205 35.11 -26.25 -8.97
CA ALA A 205 34.15 -25.84 -7.94
C ALA A 205 33.36 -27.03 -7.37
N GLU A 206 33.00 -28.01 -8.19
CA GLU A 206 32.24 -29.21 -7.82
C GLU A 206 33.12 -30.36 -7.29
N CYS A 207 34.43 -30.14 -7.08
CA CYS A 207 35.40 -31.16 -6.67
C CYS A 207 35.50 -32.38 -7.61
N LYS A 208 35.12 -32.24 -8.89
CA LYS A 208 35.28 -33.31 -9.90
C LYS A 208 36.72 -33.44 -10.36
N SER A 209 37.45 -32.33 -10.38
CA SER A 209 38.87 -32.27 -10.75
C SER A 209 39.62 -31.27 -9.86
N ASP A 210 40.90 -31.52 -9.60
CA ASP A 210 41.79 -30.60 -8.88
C ASP A 210 43.11 -30.42 -9.66
N PRO A 211 43.07 -29.74 -10.83
CA PRO A 211 44.27 -29.46 -11.60
C PRO A 211 45.16 -28.50 -10.82
N GLN A 212 46.47 -28.78 -10.77
CA GLN A 212 47.44 -27.86 -10.17
C GLN A 212 47.84 -26.75 -11.15
N GLY A 213 48.17 -25.58 -10.61
CA GLY A 213 48.63 -24.43 -11.39
C GLY A 213 50.01 -24.68 -11.99
N ASN A 214 50.21 -24.29 -13.26
CA ASN A 214 51.51 -24.43 -13.92
C ASN A 214 52.48 -23.27 -13.63
N TYR A 215 51.98 -22.14 -13.12
CA TYR A 215 52.80 -21.00 -12.68
C TYR A 215 53.01 -21.05 -11.15
N ILE A 216 51.92 -21.18 -10.37
CA ILE A 216 51.96 -21.43 -8.93
C ILE A 216 51.06 -22.64 -8.62
N SER A 217 51.64 -23.64 -7.97
CA SER A 217 50.95 -24.86 -7.53
C SER A 217 50.77 -24.84 -6.01
N TRP A 218 49.57 -25.18 -5.52
CA TRP A 218 49.29 -25.30 -4.09
C TRP A 218 50.18 -26.36 -3.43
N GLU A 219 50.40 -27.50 -4.10
CA GLU A 219 51.16 -28.65 -3.57
C GLU A 219 52.69 -28.43 -3.52
N ALA A 220 53.22 -27.40 -4.19
CA ALA A 220 54.66 -27.08 -4.15
C ALA A 220 55.13 -26.61 -2.76
N GLY A 221 54.19 -26.19 -1.92
CA GLY A 221 54.40 -25.85 -0.51
C GLY A 221 54.71 -24.38 -0.26
N TRP A 222 54.46 -23.97 0.98
CA TRP A 222 54.55 -22.57 1.43
C TRP A 222 55.37 -22.48 2.72
N THR A 223 56.12 -21.39 2.91
CA THR A 223 56.77 -21.07 4.18
C THR A 223 55.81 -20.26 5.04
N LEU A 224 55.37 -20.86 6.15
CA LEU A 224 54.35 -20.31 7.05
C LEU A 224 54.99 -19.47 8.15
N SER A 225 54.40 -18.30 8.42
CA SER A 225 54.73 -17.43 9.56
C SER A 225 53.42 -17.07 10.28
N ASN A 226 53.25 -17.49 11.53
CA ASN A 226 52.03 -17.26 12.33
C ASN A 226 50.72 -17.64 11.60
N VAL A 227 50.71 -18.83 10.99
CA VAL A 227 49.59 -19.44 10.25
C VAL A 227 49.43 -20.88 10.76
N THR A 228 48.21 -21.31 11.02
CA THR A 228 47.89 -22.69 11.42
C THR A 228 47.57 -23.54 10.19
N GLU A 229 48.07 -24.78 10.16
CA GLU A 229 47.90 -25.70 9.04
C GLU A 229 47.18 -26.98 9.50
N TYR A 230 46.21 -27.45 8.72
CA TYR A 230 45.56 -28.75 8.89
C TYR A 230 45.14 -29.34 7.54
N GLN A 231 44.78 -30.62 7.55
CA GLN A 231 44.40 -31.35 6.33
C GLN A 231 42.92 -31.73 6.37
N VAL A 232 42.24 -31.55 5.24
CA VAL A 232 40.81 -31.80 5.07
C VAL A 232 40.57 -32.63 3.82
N SER A 233 39.61 -33.55 3.84
CA SER A 233 39.30 -34.34 2.65
C SER A 233 38.64 -33.47 1.55
N LEU A 234 38.97 -33.72 0.28
CA LEU A 234 38.41 -32.98 -0.85
C LEU A 234 36.86 -32.94 -0.85
N PRO A 235 36.12 -34.03 -0.54
CA PRO A 235 34.67 -34.00 -0.49
C PRO A 235 34.10 -33.03 0.55
N HIS A 236 34.81 -32.73 1.64
CA HIS A 236 34.31 -31.82 2.68
C HIS A 236 34.15 -30.38 2.18
N PHE A 237 34.88 -29.96 1.14
CA PHE A 237 34.71 -28.63 0.55
C PHE A 237 33.47 -28.53 -0.36
N CYS A 238 32.97 -29.65 -0.88
CA CYS A 238 31.96 -29.69 -1.95
C CYS A 238 30.66 -30.38 -1.56
N ASN A 239 30.67 -31.28 -0.58
CA ASN A 239 29.46 -31.71 0.09
C ASN A 239 29.02 -30.56 0.99
N ASN A 240 27.88 -29.94 0.70
CA ASN A 240 27.20 -28.97 1.58
C ASN A 240 26.75 -29.60 2.93
N THR A 241 27.42 -30.64 3.42
CA THR A 241 27.23 -31.15 4.78
C THR A 241 27.94 -30.18 5.72
N GLU A 242 27.30 -29.03 5.93
CA GLU A 242 27.73 -28.07 6.91
C GLU A 242 27.59 -28.72 8.29
N ASP A 243 28.68 -28.73 9.06
CA ASP A 243 28.63 -29.16 10.44
C ASP A 243 27.64 -28.24 11.18
N LYS A 244 26.54 -28.82 11.67
CA LYS A 244 25.53 -28.09 12.45
C LYS A 244 26.19 -27.40 13.63
N ILE A 245 25.87 -26.12 13.83
CA ILE A 245 26.41 -25.32 14.93
C ILE A 245 25.37 -25.30 16.03
N TYR A 246 25.80 -25.47 17.28
CA TYR A 246 24.92 -25.53 18.44
C TYR A 246 25.30 -24.46 19.45
N PHE A 247 24.35 -23.59 19.79
CA PHE A 247 24.50 -22.69 20.94
C PHE A 247 23.69 -23.19 22.11
N TRP A 248 24.31 -23.17 23.28
CA TRP A 248 23.79 -23.76 24.50
C TRP A 248 23.54 -22.68 25.54
N PHE A 249 22.35 -22.68 26.13
CA PHE A 249 21.97 -21.72 27.16
C PHE A 249 21.63 -22.43 28.48
N PRO A 250 21.96 -21.80 29.63
CA PRO A 250 21.70 -22.37 30.94
C PRO A 250 20.20 -22.51 31.20
N ALA A 251 19.86 -23.27 32.25
CA ALA A 251 18.47 -23.56 32.60
C ALA A 251 17.64 -22.27 32.84
N ARG A 252 16.64 -22.04 31.99
CA ARG A 252 15.76 -20.88 31.99
C ARG A 252 14.29 -21.32 31.74
N PRO A 253 13.30 -20.44 31.99
CA PRO A 253 11.90 -20.71 31.62
C PRO A 253 11.76 -20.93 30.11
N VAL A 254 10.67 -21.57 29.70
CA VAL A 254 10.43 -21.91 28.29
C VAL A 254 10.33 -20.65 27.40
N ASP A 255 9.74 -19.56 27.89
CA ASP A 255 9.61 -18.30 27.13
C ASP A 255 10.97 -17.73 26.70
N PHE A 256 11.98 -17.88 27.57
CA PHE A 256 13.35 -17.49 27.24
C PHE A 256 13.96 -18.41 26.18
N ALA A 257 13.64 -19.70 26.21
CA ALA A 257 14.13 -20.68 25.25
C ALA A 257 13.55 -20.46 23.85
N PHE A 258 12.26 -20.13 23.76
CA PHE A 258 11.62 -19.72 22.51
C PHE A 258 12.25 -18.44 21.98
N TYR A 259 12.28 -17.39 22.80
CA TYR A 259 12.86 -16.10 22.45
C TYR A 259 14.31 -16.21 21.95
N ILE A 260 15.20 -16.89 22.69
CA ILE A 260 16.64 -16.83 22.39
C ILE A 260 16.99 -17.48 21.06
N CYS A 261 16.36 -18.61 20.71
CA CYS A 261 16.65 -19.28 19.44
C CYS A 261 16.04 -18.49 18.27
N GLU A 262 14.80 -18.02 18.42
CA GLU A 262 14.11 -17.25 17.39
C GLU A 262 14.78 -15.90 17.13
N ALA A 263 15.18 -15.20 18.20
CA ALA A 263 15.97 -13.98 18.12
C ALA A 263 17.35 -14.18 17.47
N LEU A 264 17.87 -15.41 17.51
CA LEU A 264 19.10 -15.77 16.80
C LEU A 264 18.87 -16.14 15.32
N GLY A 265 17.61 -16.15 14.86
CA GLY A 265 17.20 -16.56 13.52
C GLY A 265 17.23 -18.07 13.31
N THR A 266 16.96 -18.85 14.36
CA THR A 266 16.74 -20.30 14.29
C THR A 266 15.60 -20.73 15.24
N HIS A 267 15.36 -22.02 15.40
CA HIS A 267 14.33 -22.54 16.29
C HIS A 267 14.91 -23.56 17.27
N LEU A 268 14.16 -23.85 18.33
CA LEU A 268 14.45 -25.01 19.17
C LEU A 268 14.34 -26.26 18.31
N PRO A 269 15.33 -27.15 18.36
CA PRO A 269 15.31 -28.36 17.56
C PRO A 269 14.34 -29.39 18.14
N LEU A 270 13.68 -30.15 17.25
CA LEU A 270 12.68 -31.15 17.60
C LEU A 270 13.16 -32.55 17.20
N PRO A 271 13.51 -33.43 18.16
CA PRO A 271 13.95 -34.78 17.82
C PRO A 271 12.77 -35.64 17.36
N THR A 272 12.95 -36.29 16.22
CA THR A 272 11.99 -37.25 15.66
C THR A 272 12.38 -38.70 15.96
N THR A 273 13.66 -38.94 16.31
CA THR A 273 14.18 -40.27 16.61
C THR A 273 14.92 -40.33 17.94
N MET A 274 14.96 -41.52 18.54
CA MET A 274 15.71 -41.76 19.78
C MET A 274 17.23 -41.65 19.59
N GLU A 275 17.72 -41.79 18.36
CA GLU A 275 19.14 -41.63 18.03
C GLU A 275 19.57 -40.16 18.11
N GLU A 276 18.73 -39.23 17.64
CA GLU A 276 18.96 -37.79 17.75
C GLU A 276 19.00 -37.32 19.21
N ILE A 277 18.09 -37.85 20.05
CA ILE A 277 18.07 -37.55 21.48
C ILE A 277 19.42 -37.94 22.12
N LYS A 278 19.85 -39.20 21.94
CA LYS A 278 21.13 -39.68 22.49
C LYS A 278 22.31 -38.86 21.99
N PHE A 279 22.31 -38.49 20.72
CA PHE A 279 23.35 -37.65 20.13
C PHE A 279 23.51 -36.31 20.86
N TRP A 280 22.42 -35.63 21.24
CA TRP A 280 22.54 -34.36 21.99
C TRP A 280 23.01 -34.53 23.41
N PHE A 281 22.61 -35.60 24.11
CA PHE A 281 23.14 -35.90 25.44
C PHE A 281 24.64 -36.19 25.39
N ASP A 282 25.10 -36.95 24.39
CA ASP A 282 26.53 -37.22 24.18
C ASP A 282 27.28 -35.93 23.80
N LEU A 283 26.68 -35.08 22.96
CA LEU A 283 27.24 -33.80 22.55
C LEU A 283 27.33 -32.83 23.72
N SER A 284 26.30 -32.72 24.56
CA SER A 284 26.30 -31.86 25.74
C SER A 284 27.34 -32.30 26.76
N ALA A 285 27.47 -33.61 26.99
CA ALA A 285 28.45 -34.19 27.89
C ALA A 285 29.90 -33.96 27.43
N LYS A 286 30.13 -33.95 26.11
CA LYS A 286 31.44 -33.69 25.49
C LYS A 286 31.79 -32.20 25.49
N THR A 287 30.83 -31.35 25.15
CA THR A 287 31.06 -29.91 24.92
C THR A 287 31.16 -29.15 26.24
N TRP A 288 30.34 -29.52 27.24
CA TRP A 288 30.25 -28.84 28.54
C TRP A 288 30.41 -29.82 29.70
N PRO A 289 31.61 -30.41 29.89
CA PRO A 289 31.83 -31.45 30.89
C PRO A 289 31.65 -30.98 32.34
N ASP A 290 31.74 -29.67 32.59
CA ASP A 290 31.62 -29.08 33.94
C ASP A 290 30.18 -28.64 34.28
N SER A 291 29.25 -28.64 33.31
CA SER A 291 27.85 -28.25 33.54
C SER A 291 27.03 -29.41 34.08
N THR A 292 26.55 -29.30 35.31
CA THR A 292 25.63 -30.29 35.92
C THR A 292 24.18 -30.13 35.46
N TYR A 293 23.77 -28.92 35.08
CA TYR A 293 22.37 -28.62 34.75
C TYR A 293 22.00 -28.95 33.30
N CYS A 294 22.93 -28.79 32.34
CA CYS A 294 22.68 -29.06 30.91
C CYS A 294 23.09 -30.47 30.46
N ARG A 295 23.28 -31.40 31.40
CA ARG A 295 23.43 -32.84 31.15
C ARG A 295 22.10 -33.62 31.20
N GLY A 296 21.05 -32.98 31.68
CA GLY A 296 19.71 -33.54 31.81
C GLY A 296 18.79 -33.02 30.71
N ASP A 297 17.60 -32.60 31.11
CA ASP A 297 16.50 -32.31 30.20
C ASP A 297 16.65 -30.97 29.45
N PHE A 298 16.16 -30.93 28.20
CA PHE A 298 16.16 -29.75 27.32
C PHE A 298 14.75 -29.31 26.93
N TRP A 299 14.52 -28.03 26.68
CA TRP A 299 13.25 -27.55 26.10
C TRP A 299 13.10 -27.96 24.62
N THR A 300 11.88 -28.26 24.20
CA THR A 300 11.48 -28.47 22.79
C THR A 300 10.68 -27.28 22.27
N PRO A 301 10.47 -27.14 20.95
CA PRO A 301 9.56 -26.13 20.40
C PRO A 301 8.07 -26.46 20.58
N LEU A 302 7.70 -27.58 21.21
CA LEU A 302 6.31 -28.03 21.25
C LEU A 302 5.54 -27.43 22.43
N THR A 303 4.31 -27.01 22.13
CA THR A 303 3.35 -26.50 23.09
C THR A 303 1.92 -26.82 22.66
N ASP A 304 1.01 -26.91 23.62
CA ASP A 304 -0.44 -27.00 23.41
C ASP A 304 -1.19 -25.98 24.30
N ILE A 305 -0.52 -24.87 24.63
CA ILE A 305 -1.08 -23.78 25.46
C ILE A 305 -2.40 -23.21 24.90
N GLU A 306 -2.56 -23.13 23.58
CA GLU A 306 -3.76 -22.58 22.95
C GLU A 306 -4.94 -23.57 22.93
N GLU A 307 -4.67 -24.83 22.56
CA GLU A 307 -5.68 -25.89 22.46
C GLU A 307 -5.13 -27.19 23.04
N GLU A 308 -5.64 -27.52 24.23
CA GLU A 308 -5.29 -28.72 24.99
C GLU A 308 -5.31 -30.01 24.16
N GLY A 309 -4.22 -30.77 24.19
CA GLY A 309 -4.08 -32.03 23.45
C GLY A 309 -3.80 -31.87 21.95
N SER A 310 -3.76 -30.63 21.45
CA SER A 310 -3.31 -30.29 20.10
C SER A 310 -1.89 -29.71 20.13
N TRP A 311 -0.90 -30.60 20.10
CA TRP A 311 0.50 -30.22 20.10
C TRP A 311 0.91 -29.56 18.79
N VAL A 312 1.37 -28.31 18.90
CA VAL A 312 1.87 -27.51 17.80
C VAL A 312 3.29 -27.03 18.09
N THR A 313 4.02 -26.68 17.03
CA THR A 313 5.30 -25.98 17.13
C THR A 313 5.07 -24.50 17.39
N HIS A 314 5.78 -23.93 18.38
CA HIS A 314 5.58 -22.55 18.84
C HIS A 314 5.78 -21.48 17.75
N TYR A 315 6.69 -21.71 16.80
CA TYR A 315 7.12 -20.69 15.82
C TYR A 315 6.22 -20.57 14.58
N ASP A 316 5.48 -21.61 14.20
CA ASP A 316 4.62 -21.62 12.99
C ASP A 316 3.20 -22.17 13.26
N ASN A 317 2.91 -22.56 14.51
CA ASN A 317 1.67 -23.23 14.91
C ASN A 317 1.34 -24.47 14.05
N ALA A 318 2.36 -25.11 13.47
CA ALA A 318 2.17 -26.32 12.69
C ALA A 318 1.93 -27.53 13.62
N PRO A 319 1.09 -28.49 13.22
CA PRO A 319 0.86 -29.70 14.00
C PRO A 319 2.16 -30.49 14.16
N ALA A 320 2.43 -30.95 15.39
CA ALA A 320 3.68 -31.61 15.74
C ALA A 320 3.99 -32.81 14.80
N PRO A 321 5.15 -32.81 14.11
CA PRO A 321 5.55 -33.93 13.26
C PRO A 321 5.99 -35.11 14.14
N MET A 322 5.08 -36.03 14.45
CA MET A 322 5.30 -37.29 15.23
C MET A 322 6.60 -37.29 16.09
N PRO A 323 6.60 -36.60 17.23
CA PRO A 323 7.76 -36.56 18.13
C PRO A 323 8.08 -37.96 18.66
N ALA A 324 9.35 -38.18 19.05
CA ALA A 324 9.75 -39.39 19.77
C ALA A 324 9.25 -39.37 21.23
N TRP A 325 7.92 -39.31 21.41
CA TRP A 325 7.27 -39.36 22.72
C TRP A 325 7.76 -40.57 23.50
N LYS A 326 8.01 -40.35 24.78
CA LYS A 326 8.29 -41.40 25.74
C LYS A 326 7.04 -42.26 25.95
N ASP A 327 7.24 -43.54 26.25
CA ASP A 327 6.14 -44.48 26.50
C ASP A 327 5.21 -43.94 27.61
N GLY A 328 3.96 -43.68 27.25
CA GLY A 328 2.93 -43.17 28.15
C GLY A 328 2.66 -41.67 28.06
N GLU A 329 3.45 -40.92 27.28
CA GLU A 329 3.29 -39.49 27.03
C GLU A 329 2.59 -39.23 25.68
N PRO A 330 1.87 -38.09 25.51
CA PRO A 330 1.59 -37.07 26.53
C PRO A 330 0.50 -37.50 27.53
N ASN A 331 0.63 -37.16 28.82
CA ASN A 331 -0.25 -37.61 29.90
C ASN A 331 -0.89 -36.48 30.75
N GLY A 332 -0.37 -35.26 30.67
CA GLY A 332 -0.51 -34.23 31.69
C GLY A 332 -1.75 -33.33 31.60
N ILE A 333 -2.58 -33.49 30.57
CA ILE A 333 -3.80 -32.69 30.36
C ILE A 333 -3.48 -31.17 30.54
N PHE A 334 -4.37 -30.40 31.19
CA PHE A 334 -4.34 -28.93 31.28
C PHE A 334 -3.17 -28.27 32.04
N TYR A 335 -2.26 -29.04 32.64
CA TYR A 335 -1.17 -28.47 33.45
C TYR A 335 0.20 -28.61 32.79
N GLU A 336 0.35 -29.47 31.79
CA GLU A 336 1.65 -29.82 31.22
C GLU A 336 1.77 -29.35 29.78
N ASN A 337 1.65 -28.03 29.58
CA ASN A 337 1.38 -27.49 28.25
C ASN A 337 2.64 -27.27 27.37
N CYS A 338 3.80 -27.77 27.81
CA CYS A 338 5.09 -27.66 27.15
C CYS A 338 5.75 -29.02 27.08
N ALA A 339 6.65 -29.25 26.12
CA ALA A 339 7.40 -30.50 26.08
C ALA A 339 8.91 -30.32 26.30
N LYS A 340 9.52 -31.32 26.93
CA LYS A 340 10.94 -31.41 27.21
C LYS A 340 11.53 -32.72 26.66
N ILE A 341 12.82 -32.71 26.40
CA ILE A 341 13.59 -33.87 25.98
C ILE A 341 14.18 -34.53 27.23
N GLU A 342 13.84 -35.79 27.46
CA GLU A 342 14.47 -36.66 28.44
C GLU A 342 15.35 -37.72 27.72
N HIS A 343 16.19 -38.44 28.48
CA HIS A 343 17.07 -39.47 27.93
C HIS A 343 16.32 -40.64 27.23
N ASN A 344 15.03 -40.81 27.52
CA ASN A 344 14.17 -41.90 27.04
C ASN A 344 13.00 -41.43 26.17
N GLY A 345 12.99 -40.17 25.71
CA GLY A 345 11.97 -39.63 24.82
C GLY A 345 11.57 -38.20 25.16
N VAL A 346 10.62 -37.67 24.40
CA VAL A 346 9.97 -36.39 24.68
C VAL A 346 8.84 -36.63 25.69
N ALA A 347 8.73 -35.75 26.69
CA ALA A 347 7.67 -35.78 27.69
C ALA A 347 7.02 -34.40 27.80
N ASP A 348 5.71 -34.38 28.03
CA ASP A 348 4.98 -33.18 28.38
C ASP A 348 5.32 -32.76 29.83
N TYR A 349 5.24 -31.46 30.08
CA TYR A 349 5.72 -30.86 31.31
C TYR A 349 5.15 -29.46 31.57
N ASP A 350 5.09 -29.10 32.85
CA ASP A 350 4.63 -27.78 33.28
C ASP A 350 5.62 -26.66 32.89
N CYS A 351 5.14 -25.69 32.13
CA CYS A 351 5.90 -24.57 31.56
C CYS A 351 6.44 -23.57 32.60
N PRO A 352 5.63 -22.98 33.51
CA PRO A 352 5.99 -21.75 34.22
C PRO A 352 6.90 -21.98 35.43
N THR A 353 6.83 -23.16 36.05
CA THR A 353 7.54 -23.42 37.32
C THR A 353 8.92 -24.04 37.15
N ASN A 354 9.28 -24.42 35.91
CA ASN A 354 10.43 -25.25 35.64
C ASN A 354 11.49 -24.56 34.78
N PHE A 355 12.75 -24.95 35.02
CA PHE A 355 13.90 -24.44 34.29
C PHE A 355 14.59 -25.61 33.58
N LYS A 356 14.85 -25.45 32.28
CA LYS A 356 15.55 -26.43 31.45
C LYS A 356 16.51 -25.72 30.52
N CYS A 357 17.57 -26.41 30.11
CA CYS A 357 18.53 -25.83 29.18
C CYS A 357 17.92 -25.76 27.77
N SER A 358 18.32 -24.75 27.01
CA SER A 358 17.93 -24.63 25.60
C SER A 358 19.13 -24.79 24.69
N VAL A 359 18.88 -25.39 23.54
CA VAL A 359 19.87 -25.62 22.49
C VAL A 359 19.32 -25.00 21.23
N CYS A 360 20.05 -24.07 20.63
CA CYS A 360 19.70 -23.52 19.33
C CYS A 360 20.57 -24.20 18.27
N GLU A 361 19.93 -24.85 17.31
CA GLU A 361 20.61 -25.56 16.21
C GLU A 361 20.65 -24.67 14.98
N PHE A 362 21.83 -24.46 14.41
CA PHE A 362 22.02 -23.66 13.19
C PHE A 362 22.53 -24.55 12.06
N GLN A 363 21.88 -24.44 10.89
CA GLN A 363 22.44 -24.95 9.64
C GLN A 363 23.59 -24.03 9.18
N GLU A 364 23.33 -22.73 9.15
CA GLU A 364 24.32 -21.67 8.88
C GLU A 364 24.22 -20.57 9.96
N LEU A 365 25.33 -19.91 10.28
CA LEU A 365 25.30 -18.74 11.17
C LEU A 365 24.60 -17.56 10.48
N GLN A 366 23.67 -16.94 11.18
CA GLN A 366 22.95 -15.76 10.69
C GLN A 366 23.82 -14.50 10.76
N ILE A 367 23.59 -13.61 9.78
CA ILE A 367 24.19 -12.28 9.75
C ILE A 367 23.24 -11.32 10.42
N PHE A 368 23.70 -10.65 11.47
CA PHE A 368 22.94 -9.64 12.16
C PHE A 368 23.27 -8.26 11.59
N SER A 369 22.26 -7.49 11.21
CA SER A 369 22.41 -6.09 10.82
C SER A 369 22.05 -5.20 12.01
N PHE A 370 22.92 -4.24 12.33
CA PHE A 370 22.70 -3.28 13.41
C PHE A 370 22.26 -1.92 12.88
N LEU A 371 20.95 -1.79 12.74
CA LEU A 371 20.26 -0.67 12.11
C LEU A 371 20.12 0.51 13.09
N GLY A 372 20.13 1.74 12.56
CA GLY A 372 20.05 2.99 13.34
C GLY A 372 21.41 3.62 13.70
N THR A 373 22.52 2.92 13.44
CA THR A 373 23.89 3.37 13.78
C THR A 373 24.42 4.51 12.91
N CYS A 374 23.74 4.84 11.79
CA CYS A 374 24.17 5.84 10.80
C CYS A 374 25.50 5.50 10.10
N GLU A 375 26.06 4.31 10.32
CA GLU A 375 27.23 3.81 9.60
C GLU A 375 26.88 3.61 8.12
N VAL A 376 27.77 4.07 7.24
CA VAL A 376 27.64 3.89 5.79
C VAL A 376 28.34 2.60 5.34
N GLU A 377 29.30 2.14 6.14
CA GLU A 377 30.12 0.99 5.82
C GLU A 377 29.52 -0.30 6.39
N LEU A 378 29.17 -1.23 5.50
CA LEU A 378 28.50 -2.49 5.84
C LEU A 378 29.24 -3.34 6.89
N ARG A 379 30.58 -3.27 6.95
CA ARG A 379 31.37 -4.05 7.92
C ARG A 379 31.11 -3.66 9.38
N ASN A 380 30.72 -2.41 9.60
CA ASN A 380 30.44 -1.86 10.92
C ASN A 380 28.99 -2.12 11.37
N ILE A 381 28.12 -2.49 10.42
CA ILE A 381 26.70 -2.75 10.62
C ILE A 381 26.45 -4.25 10.79
N ASN A 382 27.27 -5.09 10.15
CA ASN A 382 27.04 -6.53 10.12
C ASN A 382 27.85 -7.25 11.21
N PHE A 383 27.16 -8.13 11.93
CA PHE A 383 27.68 -8.93 13.05
C PHE A 383 27.35 -10.40 12.87
N ILE A 384 28.11 -11.25 13.57
CA ILE A 384 27.81 -12.66 13.74
C ILE A 384 27.74 -13.00 15.21
N ALA A 385 26.78 -13.85 15.57
CA ALA A 385 26.68 -14.40 16.90
C ALA A 385 27.77 -15.46 17.11
N TYR A 386 28.44 -15.39 18.25
CA TYR A 386 29.51 -16.30 18.64
C TYR A 386 29.41 -16.64 20.13
N GLN A 387 29.62 -17.91 20.48
CA GLN A 387 29.56 -18.41 21.85
C GLN A 387 30.87 -19.09 22.24
N GLU A 388 31.52 -18.59 23.29
CA GLU A 388 32.76 -19.17 23.84
C GLU A 388 32.49 -20.04 25.07
N GLU A 389 31.54 -19.62 25.91
CA GLU A 389 31.15 -20.29 27.15
C GLU A 389 29.62 -20.48 27.19
N LEU A 390 29.15 -21.40 28.04
CA LEU A 390 27.72 -21.69 28.19
C LEU A 390 26.92 -20.41 28.50
N GLY A 391 26.00 -20.04 27.61
CA GLY A 391 25.17 -18.84 27.74
C GLY A 391 25.88 -17.50 27.48
N HIS A 392 27.20 -17.47 27.29
CA HIS A 392 27.94 -16.24 27.01
C HIS A 392 27.97 -15.94 25.51
N LEU A 393 27.09 -15.04 25.09
CA LEU A 393 26.91 -14.63 23.70
C LEU A 393 27.69 -13.35 23.39
N ILE A 394 28.41 -13.34 22.28
CA ILE A 394 29.15 -12.18 21.77
C ILE A 394 28.74 -11.98 20.31
N PHE A 395 28.41 -10.76 19.92
CA PHE A 395 28.26 -10.40 18.52
C PHE A 395 29.55 -9.76 18.03
N LYS A 396 30.29 -10.49 17.19
CA LYS A 396 31.52 -9.98 16.58
C LYS A 396 31.17 -9.32 15.25
N GLY A 397 31.46 -8.03 15.11
CA GLY A 397 31.27 -7.32 13.84
C GLY A 397 32.28 -7.78 12.80
N TYR A 398 31.97 -7.55 11.53
CA TYR A 398 32.94 -7.80 10.46
C TYR A 398 34.09 -6.79 10.46
N GLY A 399 33.86 -5.58 10.98
CA GLY A 399 34.86 -4.53 11.14
C GLY A 399 35.41 -4.41 12.56
N GLU A 400 35.42 -3.19 13.09
CA GLU A 400 36.07 -2.87 14.37
C GLU A 400 35.12 -2.94 15.58
N TYR A 401 33.83 -3.13 15.34
CA TYR A 401 32.79 -3.02 16.36
C TYR A 401 32.30 -4.38 16.83
N HIS A 402 32.22 -4.56 18.15
CA HIS A 402 31.69 -5.77 18.77
C HIS A 402 30.58 -5.38 19.76
N ILE A 403 29.60 -6.27 19.96
CA ILE A 403 28.63 -6.17 21.04
C ILE A 403 28.89 -7.34 21.99
N ARG A 404 29.24 -7.03 23.23
CA ARG A 404 29.57 -8.04 24.25
C ARG A 404 29.00 -7.66 25.59
N LYS A 405 28.78 -8.67 26.44
CA LYS A 405 28.34 -8.46 27.81
C LYS A 405 29.57 -8.31 28.73
N GLU A 406 29.61 -7.25 29.53
CA GLU A 406 30.62 -7.06 30.58
C GLU A 406 29.89 -6.92 31.92
N GLY A 407 30.07 -7.89 32.82
CA GLY A 407 29.26 -7.97 34.04
C GLY A 407 27.81 -8.29 33.70
N ASP A 408 26.89 -7.39 34.05
CA ASP A 408 25.46 -7.54 33.72
C ASP A 408 24.98 -6.59 32.60
N GLU A 409 25.87 -5.75 32.05
CA GLU A 409 25.54 -4.76 31.03
C GLU A 409 26.00 -5.21 29.64
N TRP A 410 25.19 -4.92 28.62
CA TRP A 410 25.59 -5.08 27.21
C TRP A 410 26.23 -3.81 26.69
N LEU A 411 27.43 -3.96 26.12
CA LEU A 411 28.23 -2.86 25.60
C LEU A 411 28.44 -3.02 24.10
N TRP A 412 28.21 -1.96 23.35
CA TRP A 412 28.68 -1.80 21.98
C TRP A 412 30.03 -1.08 22.01
N VAL A 413 31.09 -1.75 21.58
CA VAL A 413 32.47 -1.30 21.74
C VAL A 413 33.23 -1.30 20.42
N ASN A 414 34.16 -0.34 20.26
CA ASN A 414 35.19 -0.42 19.24
C ASN A 414 36.40 -1.16 19.83
N VAL A 415 36.73 -2.33 19.28
CA VAL A 415 37.80 -3.21 19.80
C VAL A 415 39.18 -2.67 19.45
N VAL A 416 39.32 -1.99 18.31
CA VAL A 416 40.62 -1.44 17.85
C VAL A 416 41.03 -0.23 18.69
N LYS A 417 40.08 0.63 19.03
CA LYS A 417 40.29 1.84 19.85
C LYS A 417 40.11 1.59 21.34
N ASN A 418 39.52 0.45 21.70
CA ASN A 418 39.14 0.08 23.06
C ASN A 418 38.25 1.15 23.73
N THR A 419 37.21 1.60 23.01
CA THR A 419 36.27 2.63 23.46
C THR A 419 34.83 2.10 23.44
N THR A 420 34.08 2.35 24.51
CA THR A 420 32.64 2.07 24.55
C THR A 420 31.88 3.12 23.75
N ILE A 421 30.99 2.65 22.89
CA ILE A 421 30.18 3.50 22.00
C ILE A 421 28.80 3.71 22.63
N ALA A 422 28.16 2.63 23.04
CA ALA A 422 26.85 2.69 23.67
C ALA A 422 26.65 1.55 24.67
N ARG A 423 25.74 1.77 25.63
CA ARG A 423 25.24 0.74 26.55
C ARG A 423 23.79 0.44 26.27
N LEU A 424 23.42 -0.84 26.36
CA LEU A 424 22.02 -1.23 26.30
C LEU A 424 21.28 -0.72 27.53
N ASP A 425 20.04 -0.29 27.33
CA ASP A 425 19.16 0.06 28.45
C ASP A 425 18.91 -1.17 29.36
N PRO A 426 19.00 -1.02 30.70
CA PRO A 426 18.84 -2.13 31.64
C PRO A 426 17.45 -2.76 31.62
N ASP A 427 16.42 -2.04 31.16
CA ASP A 427 15.04 -2.53 31.07
C ASP A 427 14.77 -3.32 29.76
N ALA A 428 15.83 -3.67 29.02
CA ALA A 428 15.72 -4.47 27.80
C ALA A 428 15.02 -5.82 28.05
N PRO A 429 13.99 -6.18 27.25
CA PRO A 429 13.32 -7.48 27.34
C PRO A 429 14.31 -8.66 27.32
N MET A 430 14.10 -9.60 28.24
CA MET A 430 14.95 -10.79 28.46
C MET A 430 16.44 -10.48 28.74
N GLY A 431 16.83 -9.20 28.94
CA GLY A 431 18.21 -8.77 29.14
C GLY A 431 19.12 -9.03 27.93
N MET A 432 18.57 -8.96 26.72
CA MET A 432 19.25 -9.34 25.48
C MET A 432 19.25 -8.21 24.43
N PRO A 433 20.31 -8.06 23.61
CA PRO A 433 20.50 -6.93 22.70
C PRO A 433 19.81 -7.10 21.34
N MET A 434 19.31 -8.30 21.02
CA MET A 434 18.61 -8.60 19.77
C MET A 434 17.24 -7.92 19.70
N GLY A 435 16.79 -7.66 18.47
CA GLY A 435 15.54 -6.97 18.20
C GLY A 435 15.71 -5.46 18.32
N ARG A 436 14.59 -4.76 18.42
CA ARG A 436 14.62 -3.30 18.61
C ARG A 436 14.80 -2.97 20.08
N ARG A 437 15.88 -2.27 20.39
CA ARG A 437 16.26 -1.93 21.75
C ARG A 437 16.70 -0.50 21.86
N VAL A 438 16.59 0.01 23.07
CA VAL A 438 17.05 1.36 23.39
C VAL A 438 18.49 1.28 23.91
N TRP A 439 19.35 2.11 23.34
CA TRP A 439 20.78 2.20 23.63
C TRP A 439 21.12 3.63 24.05
N HIS A 440 21.99 3.76 25.04
CA HIS A 440 22.54 5.04 25.50
C HIS A 440 23.91 5.25 24.87
N LEU A 441 24.01 6.15 23.90
CA LEU A 441 25.28 6.49 23.25
C LEU A 441 26.14 7.34 24.18
N GLU A 442 27.35 6.86 24.48
CA GLU A 442 28.39 7.53 25.25
C GLU A 442 29.42 8.24 24.36
N ALA A 443 29.52 7.83 23.10
CA ALA A 443 30.44 8.41 22.13
C ALA A 443 29.71 8.86 20.85
N LYS A 444 30.18 9.96 20.26
CA LYS A 444 29.70 10.46 18.97
C LYS A 444 30.03 9.47 17.84
N VAL A 445 29.01 9.00 17.12
CA VAL A 445 29.14 8.15 15.91
C VAL A 445 28.35 8.80 14.76
N CYS A 446 28.96 8.92 13.58
CA CYS A 446 28.29 9.44 12.37
C CYS A 446 27.42 10.70 12.59
N ASP A 447 27.99 11.71 13.25
CA ASP A 447 27.30 12.96 13.60
C ASP A 447 26.11 12.87 14.58
N GLN A 448 25.78 11.68 15.07
CA GLN A 448 24.84 11.49 16.17
C GLN A 448 25.50 11.89 17.50
N MET A 449 24.87 12.82 18.22
CA MET A 449 25.28 13.22 19.56
C MET A 449 24.90 12.15 20.59
N GLU A 450 25.61 12.17 21.72
CA GLU A 450 25.35 11.35 22.91
C GLU A 450 23.88 11.40 23.35
N GLY A 451 23.40 10.30 23.94
CA GLY A 451 22.03 10.17 24.45
C GLY A 451 21.31 8.92 23.96
N GLN A 452 20.03 8.85 24.31
CA GLN A 452 19.19 7.67 24.08
C GLN A 452 18.80 7.54 22.59
N ARG A 453 18.96 6.35 22.03
CA ARG A 453 18.62 6.01 20.64
C ARG A 453 18.01 4.62 20.56
N THR A 454 17.08 4.44 19.64
CA THR A 454 16.55 3.12 19.32
C THR A 454 17.37 2.53 18.18
N LEU A 455 17.98 1.37 18.43
CA LEU A 455 18.77 0.62 17.45
C LEU A 455 18.16 -0.79 17.32
N ALA A 456 18.25 -1.39 16.13
CA ALA A 456 17.72 -2.73 15.89
C ALA A 456 18.85 -3.68 15.50
N LEU A 457 19.07 -4.74 16.30
CA LEU A 457 20.01 -5.81 15.99
C LEU A 457 19.22 -7.00 15.47
N THR A 458 19.22 -7.19 14.14
CA THR A 458 18.29 -8.12 13.48
C THR A 458 18.99 -9.18 12.62
N PRO A 459 18.61 -10.46 12.74
CA PRO A 459 18.99 -11.50 11.78
C PRO A 459 18.12 -11.52 10.50
N CYS A 460 17.08 -10.68 10.43
CA CYS A 460 16.08 -10.71 9.39
C CYS A 460 16.63 -10.27 8.01
N GLN A 461 16.06 -10.83 6.95
CA GLN A 461 16.42 -10.52 5.56
C GLN A 461 15.90 -9.13 5.12
N ASP A 462 16.34 -8.69 3.95
CA ASP A 462 16.02 -7.35 3.43
C ASP A 462 14.52 -7.10 3.15
N ASN A 463 13.71 -8.16 2.98
CA ASN A 463 12.26 -8.07 2.73
C ASN A 463 11.39 -8.40 3.96
N SER A 464 12.00 -8.54 5.13
CA SER A 464 11.32 -8.80 6.39
C SER A 464 11.41 -7.61 7.33
N TYR A 465 10.46 -7.55 8.24
CA TYR A 465 10.41 -6.63 9.36
C TYR A 465 10.80 -7.38 10.64
N THR A 466 11.60 -6.73 11.48
CA THR A 466 12.00 -7.27 12.79
C THR A 466 11.09 -6.73 13.87
N CYS A 467 10.41 -7.62 14.56
CA CYS A 467 9.64 -7.31 15.76
C CYS A 467 10.58 -6.86 16.90
N ASP A 468 10.07 -6.22 17.95
CA ASP A 468 10.94 -5.79 19.05
C ASP A 468 11.53 -7.01 19.80
N ASP A 469 10.87 -8.17 19.79
CA ASP A 469 11.38 -9.47 20.27
C ASP A 469 12.38 -10.17 19.32
N ALA A 470 12.77 -9.52 18.22
CA ALA A 470 13.71 -10.02 17.20
C ALA A 470 13.18 -11.13 16.28
N THR A 471 11.90 -11.48 16.37
CA THR A 471 11.25 -12.36 15.39
C THR A 471 11.10 -11.64 14.04
N CYS A 472 11.07 -12.42 12.96
CA CYS A 472 11.01 -11.89 11.60
C CYS A 472 9.65 -12.18 10.97
N ILE A 473 8.94 -11.14 10.56
CA ILE A 473 7.71 -11.26 9.75
C ILE A 473 7.91 -10.64 8.36
N PRO A 474 7.10 -11.01 7.35
CA PRO A 474 7.11 -10.32 6.07
C PRO A 474 6.84 -8.81 6.23
N LEU A 475 7.57 -7.96 5.50
CA LEU A 475 7.40 -6.50 5.60
C LEU A 475 5.99 -6.01 5.16
N GLU A 476 5.29 -6.81 4.37
CA GLU A 476 3.91 -6.56 3.97
C GLU A 476 2.89 -6.71 5.10
N ASN A 477 3.26 -7.39 6.18
CA ASN A 477 2.41 -7.58 7.36
C ASN A 477 2.54 -6.44 8.39
N ARG A 478 3.59 -5.62 8.32
CA ARG A 478 3.73 -4.45 9.21
C ARG A 478 2.59 -3.44 8.98
N CYS A 479 1.83 -3.06 10.00
CA CYS A 479 0.74 -2.08 9.89
C CYS A 479 -0.39 -2.52 8.94
N ASP A 480 -0.85 -3.76 9.06
CA ASP A 480 -1.95 -4.34 8.28
C ASP A 480 -3.26 -4.51 9.08
N LEU A 481 -3.30 -4.02 10.33
CA LEU A 481 -4.39 -4.13 11.31
C LEU A 481 -4.51 -5.51 11.98
N LYS A 482 -3.50 -6.38 11.84
CA LYS A 482 -3.41 -7.67 12.49
C LYS A 482 -2.09 -7.74 13.27
N TYR A 483 -2.14 -8.33 14.46
CA TYR A 483 -0.93 -8.62 15.21
C TYR A 483 -0.33 -9.94 14.71
N ASP A 484 0.78 -9.85 13.98
CA ASP A 484 1.62 -10.96 13.55
C ASP A 484 2.88 -11.11 14.39
N CYS A 485 3.38 -10.01 14.99
CA CYS A 485 4.42 -10.11 16.02
C CYS A 485 3.82 -10.59 17.35
N LEU A 486 4.54 -11.47 18.07
CA LEU A 486 4.15 -11.94 19.41
C LEU A 486 4.08 -10.80 20.44
N ASP A 487 4.91 -9.79 20.26
CA ASP A 487 4.97 -8.58 21.10
C ASP A 487 4.07 -7.42 20.60
N HIS A 488 3.33 -7.63 19.50
CA HIS A 488 2.46 -6.64 18.87
C HIS A 488 3.17 -5.38 18.32
N SER A 489 4.49 -5.44 18.10
CA SER A 489 5.31 -4.31 17.66
C SER A 489 5.17 -3.95 16.16
N ASP A 490 4.54 -4.82 15.37
CA ASP A 490 4.21 -4.60 13.96
C ASP A 490 3.13 -3.54 13.73
N GLU A 491 2.20 -3.40 14.68
CA GLU A 491 1.14 -2.39 14.69
C GLU A 491 1.51 -1.16 15.53
N ALA A 492 2.72 -1.14 16.11
CA ALA A 492 3.28 0.02 16.79
C ALA A 492 3.97 0.97 15.80
N ASP A 493 3.81 2.28 16.03
CA ASP A 493 4.47 3.35 15.26
C ASP A 493 4.23 3.27 13.73
N CYS A 494 2.97 3.05 13.34
CA CYS A 494 2.52 3.01 11.95
C CYS A 494 2.35 4.39 11.28
N GLU A 495 3.28 5.32 11.53
CA GLU A 495 3.24 6.62 10.88
C GLU A 495 3.55 6.50 9.38
N LEU A 496 2.61 6.92 8.54
CA LEU A 496 2.72 6.83 7.08
C LEU A 496 3.47 8.00 6.45
N ILE A 497 3.73 9.09 7.17
CA ILE A 497 4.20 10.36 6.59
C ILE A 497 5.38 10.91 7.37
N THR A 498 6.49 11.14 6.68
CA THR A 498 7.63 11.89 7.19
C THR A 498 7.69 13.28 6.55
N LYS A 499 7.83 14.30 7.40
CA LYS A 499 7.93 15.71 7.00
C LYS A 499 9.38 16.16 7.11
N PRO A 500 9.91 16.91 6.13
CA PRO A 500 11.23 17.52 6.28
C PRO A 500 11.19 18.61 7.37
N ASN A 501 12.32 18.85 8.04
CA ASN A 501 12.43 19.82 9.14
C ASN A 501 11.98 21.25 8.78
N ASN A 502 11.99 21.60 7.50
CA ASN A 502 11.61 22.90 6.97
C ASN A 502 10.19 22.92 6.36
N TYR A 503 9.37 21.88 6.60
CA TYR A 503 8.01 21.81 6.09
C TYR A 503 7.15 22.97 6.64
N LYS A 504 6.44 23.65 5.75
CA LYS A 504 5.51 24.74 6.09
C LYS A 504 4.14 24.40 5.56
N MET A 505 3.18 24.20 6.46
CA MET A 505 1.80 23.85 6.11
C MET A 505 1.03 24.98 5.43
N ASP A 506 1.49 26.24 5.54
CA ASP A 506 0.79 27.39 4.93
C ASP A 506 1.10 27.56 3.44
N LEU A 507 2.14 26.88 2.94
CA LEU A 507 2.60 27.03 1.56
C LEU A 507 2.17 25.83 0.70
N PRO A 508 1.58 26.05 -0.48
CA PRO A 508 1.25 24.97 -1.40
C PRO A 508 2.52 24.27 -1.91
N PRO A 509 2.44 22.95 -2.17
CA PRO A 509 3.54 22.24 -2.77
C PRO A 509 3.77 22.71 -4.21
N ARG A 510 5.00 22.52 -4.69
CA ARG A 510 5.36 22.89 -6.07
C ARG A 510 5.01 21.75 -7.00
N PRO A 511 4.57 22.03 -8.25
CA PRO A 511 4.40 20.97 -9.24
C PRO A 511 5.73 20.24 -9.45
N SER A 512 5.69 18.91 -9.58
CA SER A 512 6.88 18.11 -9.90
C SER A 512 7.33 18.41 -11.32
N SER A 513 8.65 18.38 -11.57
CA SER A 513 9.22 18.60 -12.91
C SER A 513 8.74 17.59 -13.97
N LYS A 514 8.11 16.48 -13.54
CA LYS A 514 7.50 15.48 -14.44
C LYS A 514 6.15 15.94 -15.01
N HIS A 515 5.43 16.79 -14.27
CA HIS A 515 4.20 17.41 -14.75
C HIS A 515 4.59 18.75 -15.40
N GLU A 516 4.50 18.85 -16.72
CA GLU A 516 4.83 20.07 -17.49
C GLU A 516 3.92 21.28 -17.17
N SER A 517 3.07 21.18 -16.15
CA SER A 517 2.16 22.23 -15.70
C SER A 517 2.87 23.25 -14.80
N SER A 518 2.63 24.54 -15.06
CA SER A 518 3.10 25.64 -14.20
C SER A 518 2.41 25.69 -12.84
N SER A 519 1.22 25.09 -12.76
CA SER A 519 0.30 25.03 -11.62
C SER A 519 0.20 23.59 -11.10
N LEU A 520 -0.09 23.44 -9.80
CA LEU A 520 -0.40 22.15 -9.20
C LEU A 520 -1.87 21.79 -9.51
N PRO A 521 -2.12 20.65 -10.18
CA PRO A 521 -3.47 20.19 -10.44
C PRO A 521 -4.08 19.58 -9.16
N VAL A 522 -5.27 20.04 -8.78
CA VAL A 522 -6.10 19.46 -7.72
C VAL A 522 -7.34 18.86 -8.36
N ALA A 523 -7.53 17.55 -8.22
CA ALA A 523 -8.72 16.88 -8.74
C ALA A 523 -9.84 16.86 -7.69
N LEU A 524 -11.06 17.18 -8.10
CA LEU A 524 -12.26 17.09 -7.25
C LEU A 524 -13.16 15.95 -7.71
N GLU A 525 -13.55 15.07 -6.80
CA GLU A 525 -14.58 14.07 -7.05
C GLU A 525 -15.76 14.35 -6.12
N ILE A 526 -16.88 14.76 -6.70
CA ILE A 526 -18.07 15.23 -5.98
C ILE A 526 -19.19 14.20 -6.13
N ILE A 527 -19.50 13.52 -5.04
CA ILE A 527 -20.52 12.50 -4.99
C ILE A 527 -21.75 13.07 -4.30
N ILE A 528 -22.84 13.25 -5.04
CA ILE A 528 -24.08 13.83 -4.50
C ILE A 528 -25.01 12.70 -4.07
N ASP A 529 -25.24 12.62 -2.76
CA ASP A 529 -26.05 11.58 -2.11
C ASP A 529 -27.56 11.92 -2.21
N SER A 530 -27.93 13.17 -1.91
CA SER A 530 -29.33 13.60 -1.94
C SER A 530 -29.48 15.11 -2.12
N THR A 531 -30.59 15.52 -2.71
CA THR A 531 -30.91 16.93 -2.99
C THR A 531 -32.39 17.20 -2.72
N ALA A 532 -32.69 18.32 -2.06
CA ALA A 532 -34.02 18.86 -1.86
C ALA A 532 -34.07 20.30 -2.38
N ILE A 533 -35.15 20.66 -3.08
CA ILE A 533 -35.29 21.96 -3.76
C ILE A 533 -36.43 22.74 -3.11
N GLU A 534 -36.18 23.98 -2.70
CA GLU A 534 -37.21 24.90 -2.18
C GLU A 534 -37.42 26.04 -3.17
N THR A 535 -38.49 25.96 -3.97
CA THR A 535 -38.75 26.90 -5.07
C THR A 535 -39.13 28.30 -4.60
N THR A 536 -39.76 28.43 -3.42
CA THR A 536 -40.17 29.71 -2.83
C THR A 536 -39.00 30.57 -2.38
N LYS A 537 -37.89 29.94 -2.00
CA LYS A 537 -36.64 30.62 -1.61
C LYS A 537 -35.55 30.56 -2.68
N MET A 538 -35.83 29.91 -3.81
CA MET A 538 -34.86 29.65 -4.88
C MET A 538 -33.57 29.00 -4.34
N ASN A 539 -33.70 27.99 -3.49
CA ASN A 539 -32.56 27.31 -2.89
C ASN A 539 -32.57 25.80 -3.17
N MET A 540 -31.40 25.20 -3.02
CA MET A 540 -31.17 23.77 -3.16
C MET A 540 -30.33 23.28 -1.98
N LYS A 541 -30.93 22.46 -1.13
CA LYS A 541 -30.25 21.78 -0.02
C LYS A 541 -29.68 20.46 -0.51
N THR A 542 -28.36 20.30 -0.44
CA THR A 542 -27.66 19.14 -0.99
C THR A 542 -26.73 18.51 0.04
N THR A 543 -26.81 17.18 0.15
CA THR A 543 -25.86 16.36 0.90
C THR A 543 -24.91 15.68 -0.10
N TYR A 544 -23.61 15.90 0.04
CA TYR A 544 -22.59 15.44 -0.89
C TYR A 544 -21.27 15.14 -0.19
N GLU A 545 -20.47 14.26 -0.77
CA GLU A 545 -19.09 13.97 -0.39
C GLU A 545 -18.16 14.68 -1.37
N VAL A 546 -17.19 15.43 -0.85
CA VAL A 546 -16.11 16.03 -1.64
C VAL A 546 -14.85 15.23 -1.39
N ARG A 547 -14.27 14.68 -2.45
CA ARG A 547 -12.95 14.07 -2.45
C ARG A 547 -11.97 14.95 -3.20
N MET A 548 -10.85 15.26 -2.57
CA MET A 548 -9.78 16.08 -3.16
C MET A 548 -8.54 15.22 -3.32
N LYS A 549 -7.94 15.23 -4.51
CA LYS A 549 -6.71 14.49 -4.81
C LYS A 549 -5.62 15.43 -5.26
N TRP A 550 -4.43 15.30 -4.67
CA TRP A 550 -3.26 16.11 -5.03
C TRP A 550 -1.95 15.39 -4.68
N PHE A 551 -0.85 15.88 -5.26
CA PHE A 551 0.51 15.43 -4.99
C PHE A 551 1.27 16.45 -4.14
N ASP A 552 2.17 15.99 -3.26
CA ASP A 552 3.06 16.86 -2.48
C ASP A 552 4.50 16.33 -2.57
N ASN A 553 5.31 17.00 -3.39
CA ASN A 553 6.71 16.63 -3.62
C ASN A 553 7.63 16.83 -2.41
N ARG A 554 7.16 17.45 -1.33
CA ARG A 554 7.96 17.68 -0.11
C ARG A 554 7.82 16.54 0.89
N LEU A 555 6.80 15.69 0.74
CA LEU A 555 6.49 14.60 1.66
C LEU A 555 7.14 13.30 1.19
N THR A 556 7.54 12.48 2.15
CA THR A 556 7.95 11.09 1.90
C THR A 556 7.03 10.19 2.70
N PHE A 557 6.38 9.25 2.01
CA PHE A 557 5.48 8.29 2.62
C PHE A 557 6.23 7.02 2.99
N LEU A 558 5.77 6.36 4.06
CA LEU A 558 6.37 5.16 4.61
C LEU A 558 5.41 3.97 4.46
N ASN A 559 5.95 2.80 4.13
CA ASN A 559 5.26 1.50 4.21
C ASN A 559 3.86 1.46 3.55
N LEU A 560 3.66 2.17 2.43
CA LEU A 560 2.39 2.16 1.71
C LEU A 560 2.01 0.74 1.29
N LYS A 561 0.73 0.41 1.51
CA LYS A 561 0.09 -0.84 1.10
C LYS A 561 -0.59 -0.66 -0.25
N THR A 562 -0.75 -1.78 -0.96
CA THR A 562 -1.51 -1.83 -2.22
C THR A 562 -2.99 -1.55 -2.02
N ASN A 563 -3.51 -1.84 -0.83
CA ASN A 563 -4.88 -1.51 -0.45
C ASN A 563 -4.95 -0.12 0.22
N ASP A 564 -5.52 0.84 -0.50
CA ASP A 564 -5.68 2.24 -0.06
C ASP A 564 -6.43 2.39 1.28
N SER A 565 -7.28 1.42 1.66
CA SER A 565 -8.01 1.48 2.93
C SER A 565 -7.10 1.35 4.16
N LEU A 566 -5.98 0.64 4.02
CA LEU A 566 -4.98 0.46 5.09
C LEU A 566 -4.07 1.70 5.22
N ASN A 567 -3.97 2.51 4.18
CA ASN A 567 -3.13 3.71 4.15
C ASN A 567 -3.84 4.94 4.75
N LYS A 568 -4.53 4.78 5.89
CA LYS A 568 -5.26 5.87 6.54
C LYS A 568 -4.34 6.70 7.43
N VAL A 569 -4.34 8.01 7.21
CA VAL A 569 -3.53 8.95 8.01
C VAL A 569 -4.24 9.32 9.31
N THR A 570 -3.49 9.38 10.41
CA THR A 570 -4.00 9.82 11.71
C THR A 570 -4.40 11.29 11.70
N HIS A 571 -5.40 11.66 12.52
CA HIS A 571 -5.92 13.03 12.56
C HIS A 571 -4.87 14.07 13.02
N SER A 572 -4.00 13.71 13.96
CA SER A 572 -2.89 14.56 14.41
C SER A 572 -1.93 14.92 13.27
N SER A 573 -1.56 13.92 12.45
CA SER A 573 -0.73 14.12 11.28
C SER A 573 -1.47 14.94 10.22
N MET A 574 -2.75 14.67 9.98
CA MET A 574 -3.57 15.37 8.98
C MET A 574 -3.62 16.88 9.18
N ILE A 575 -3.83 17.37 10.42
CA ILE A 575 -3.89 18.81 10.73
C ILE A 575 -2.56 19.52 10.45
N SER A 576 -1.44 18.80 10.54
CA SER A 576 -0.11 19.36 10.34
C SER A 576 0.34 19.44 8.87
N LEU A 577 -0.52 19.02 7.92
CA LEU A 577 -0.25 19.01 6.49
C LEU A 577 -0.94 20.17 5.78
N TRP A 578 -0.31 20.65 4.70
CA TRP A 578 -0.99 21.54 3.77
C TRP A 578 -2.16 20.79 3.10
N THR A 579 -3.33 21.42 3.09
CA THR A 579 -4.52 20.91 2.40
C THR A 579 -5.13 22.01 1.54
N PRO A 580 -5.59 21.68 0.31
CA PRO A 580 -6.25 22.65 -0.54
C PRO A 580 -7.63 23.03 0.05
N VAL A 581 -7.93 24.33 0.07
CA VAL A 581 -9.17 24.90 0.62
C VAL A 581 -10.08 25.32 -0.51
N VAL A 582 -11.21 24.64 -0.65
CA VAL A 582 -12.27 24.95 -1.63
C VAL A 582 -13.39 25.70 -0.91
N GLY A 583 -13.71 26.90 -1.41
CA GLY A 583 -14.83 27.71 -0.95
C GLY A 583 -16.12 27.41 -1.71
N PHE A 584 -17.25 27.41 -1.00
CA PHE A 584 -18.60 27.26 -1.53
C PHE A 584 -19.25 28.65 -1.68
N ILE A 585 -19.10 29.25 -2.86
CA ILE A 585 -19.34 30.68 -3.06
C ILE A 585 -20.82 31.04 -3.03
N ASN A 586 -21.69 30.25 -3.66
CA ASN A 586 -23.12 30.51 -3.70
C ASN A 586 -23.87 29.88 -2.52
N THR A 587 -23.30 29.97 -1.32
CA THR A 587 -23.95 29.58 -0.05
C THR A 587 -24.17 30.81 0.82
N GLU A 588 -25.25 30.84 1.60
CA GLU A 588 -25.55 32.00 2.46
C GLU A 588 -24.43 32.28 3.50
N SER A 589 -23.75 31.22 3.94
CA SER A 589 -22.72 31.26 5.00
C SER A 589 -21.29 31.30 4.49
N HIS A 590 -21.04 31.33 3.17
CA HIS A 590 -19.71 31.31 2.56
C HIS A 590 -18.81 30.20 3.15
N GLN A 591 -19.35 28.99 3.22
CA GLN A 591 -18.65 27.82 3.76
C GLN A 591 -17.41 27.46 2.93
N HIS A 592 -16.46 26.77 3.54
CA HIS A 592 -15.27 26.24 2.88
C HIS A 592 -14.93 24.86 3.45
N THR A 593 -14.08 24.12 2.74
CA THR A 593 -13.59 22.83 3.19
C THR A 593 -12.71 22.99 4.43
N ILE A 594 -12.95 22.15 5.44
CA ILE A 594 -12.20 22.12 6.70
C ILE A 594 -11.68 20.71 6.97
N VAL A 595 -10.60 20.63 7.74
CA VAL A 595 -10.00 19.39 8.23
C VAL A 595 -10.41 19.19 9.68
N ASP A 596 -11.26 18.20 9.96
CA ASP A 596 -11.74 17.85 11.29
C ASP A 596 -11.80 16.33 11.49
N LEU A 597 -12.37 15.88 12.62
CA LEU A 597 -12.44 14.46 12.99
C LEU A 597 -13.31 13.61 12.05
N GLU A 598 -14.19 14.23 11.28
CA GLU A 598 -15.03 13.57 10.28
C GLU A 598 -14.37 13.56 8.89
N THR A 599 -13.25 14.27 8.72
CA THR A 599 -12.41 14.19 7.53
C THR A 599 -11.60 12.90 7.55
N SER A 600 -11.55 12.19 6.42
CA SER A 600 -10.60 11.09 6.21
C SER A 600 -9.55 11.47 5.19
N LEU A 601 -8.29 11.12 5.47
CA LEU A 601 -7.17 11.26 4.54
C LEU A 601 -6.55 9.88 4.32
N HIS A 602 -6.45 9.46 3.07
CA HIS A 602 -5.81 8.23 2.67
C HIS A 602 -4.72 8.50 1.64
N LEU A 603 -3.67 7.67 1.64
CA LEU A 603 -2.60 7.72 0.65
C LEU A 603 -2.84 6.64 -0.40
N GLN A 604 -2.80 7.03 -1.67
CA GLN A 604 -2.96 6.09 -2.77
C GLN A 604 -1.61 5.78 -3.42
N GLN A 605 -1.25 4.49 -3.41
CA GLN A 605 -0.03 4.00 -4.03
C GLN A 605 -0.23 3.89 -5.55
N LEU A 606 0.41 4.76 -6.32
CA LEU A 606 0.38 4.72 -7.78
C LEU A 606 1.64 4.07 -8.37
N VAL A 607 2.78 4.27 -7.70
CA VAL A 607 4.08 3.76 -8.14
C VAL A 607 4.70 2.95 -7.00
N PRO A 608 5.26 1.74 -7.28
CA PRO A 608 5.96 0.98 -6.26
C PRO A 608 7.18 1.72 -5.72
N SER A 609 7.62 1.34 -4.53
CA SER A 609 8.77 1.99 -3.88
C SER A 609 10.02 1.87 -4.73
N LYS A 610 10.87 2.90 -4.66
CA LYS A 610 12.18 2.90 -5.33
C LYS A 610 13.30 2.40 -4.43
N GLN A 611 13.12 2.49 -3.10
CA GLN A 611 14.19 2.25 -2.14
C GLN A 611 13.66 1.95 -0.72
N ARG A 612 14.31 1.00 -0.04
CA ARG A 612 14.22 0.80 1.41
C ARG A 612 15.29 1.64 2.11
N ASP A 613 14.96 2.23 3.24
CA ASP A 613 15.98 2.87 4.08
C ASP A 613 16.78 1.80 4.82
N GLY A 614 17.94 1.44 4.29
CA GLY A 614 18.82 0.42 4.86
C GLY A 614 19.47 0.81 6.19
N GLY A 615 19.33 2.07 6.64
CA GLY A 615 19.85 2.54 7.92
C GLY A 615 18.80 2.70 9.01
N ALA A 616 17.51 2.64 8.68
CA ALA A 616 16.43 2.91 9.62
C ALA A 616 16.15 1.70 10.54
N PRO A 617 16.08 1.89 11.87
CA PRO A 617 15.80 0.81 12.82
C PRO A 617 14.36 0.27 12.77
N GLY A 618 13.46 0.97 12.05
CA GLY A 618 12.09 0.53 11.77
C GLY A 618 11.90 -0.06 10.38
N GLU A 619 13.00 -0.29 9.64
CA GLU A 619 13.04 -1.00 8.35
C GLU A 619 12.02 -0.50 7.33
N VAL A 620 11.98 0.82 7.18
CA VAL A 620 10.93 1.51 6.42
C VAL A 620 11.18 1.47 4.91
N VAL A 621 10.08 1.32 4.17
CA VAL A 621 10.05 1.46 2.72
C VAL A 621 9.64 2.89 2.37
N LEU A 622 10.44 3.55 1.53
CA LEU A 622 10.22 4.95 1.18
C LEU A 622 9.45 5.08 -0.13
N TYR A 623 8.41 5.92 -0.11
CA TYR A 623 7.57 6.26 -1.24
C TYR A 623 7.58 7.78 -1.46
N PRO A 624 8.10 8.26 -2.60
CA PRO A 624 8.09 9.69 -2.90
C PRO A 624 6.66 10.24 -3.03
N GLY A 625 6.36 11.36 -2.37
CA GLY A 625 5.07 12.06 -2.48
C GLY A 625 4.85 12.80 -3.80
N GLU A 626 5.86 12.85 -4.67
CA GLU A 626 5.72 13.29 -6.05
C GLU A 626 5.07 12.24 -6.97
N ASP A 627 5.20 10.95 -6.61
CA ASP A 627 4.73 9.83 -7.44
C ASP A 627 3.45 9.20 -6.88
N ASN A 628 3.08 9.54 -5.64
CA ASN A 628 1.93 8.99 -4.93
C ASN A 628 1.05 10.13 -4.42
N GLN A 629 -0.27 9.96 -4.44
CA GLN A 629 -1.21 11.05 -4.18
C GLN A 629 -1.91 10.94 -2.82
N LEU A 630 -2.27 12.10 -2.30
CA LEU A 630 -3.11 12.29 -1.11
C LEU A 630 -4.57 12.37 -1.54
N VAL A 631 -5.45 11.64 -0.85
CA VAL A 631 -6.91 11.64 -1.10
C VAL A 631 -7.63 12.03 0.18
N LEU A 632 -8.13 13.26 0.23
CA LEU A 632 -8.95 13.76 1.33
C LEU A 632 -10.43 13.57 0.99
N SER A 633 -11.22 13.02 1.90
CA SER A 633 -12.68 12.93 1.78
C SER A 633 -13.38 13.60 2.96
N ARG A 634 -14.44 14.37 2.66
CA ARG A 634 -15.37 14.91 3.66
C ARG A 634 -16.79 15.04 3.11
N LYS A 635 -17.78 14.67 3.94
CA LYS A 635 -19.20 14.88 3.66
C LYS A 635 -19.68 16.24 4.14
N TYR A 636 -20.51 16.89 3.33
CA TYR A 636 -21.10 18.19 3.59
C TYR A 636 -22.61 18.16 3.38
N ASN A 637 -23.31 19.03 4.11
CA ASN A 637 -24.73 19.29 3.94
C ASN A 637 -24.91 20.81 3.86
N THR A 638 -25.09 21.33 2.65
CA THR A 638 -25.07 22.77 2.41
C THR A 638 -26.31 23.22 1.65
N LEU A 639 -26.63 24.49 1.83
CA LEU A 639 -27.75 25.15 1.16
C LEU A 639 -27.17 26.09 0.12
N PHE A 640 -27.36 25.73 -1.15
CA PHE A 640 -26.94 26.51 -2.29
C PHE A 640 -28.07 27.44 -2.74
N VAL A 641 -27.71 28.67 -3.03
CA VAL A 641 -28.61 29.66 -3.63
C VAL A 641 -28.61 29.44 -5.14
N CYS A 642 -29.80 29.27 -5.70
CA CYS A 642 -30.04 29.11 -7.12
C CYS A 642 -30.79 30.35 -7.63
N ASP A 643 -30.71 30.61 -8.94
CA ASP A 643 -31.55 31.61 -9.59
C ASP A 643 -32.46 30.90 -10.60
N PHE A 644 -33.77 30.88 -10.32
CA PHE A 644 -34.75 30.15 -11.13
C PHE A 644 -35.57 31.11 -12.00
N ASP A 645 -35.65 30.81 -13.30
CA ASP A 645 -36.50 31.56 -14.23
C ASP A 645 -37.88 30.93 -14.35
N LEU A 646 -38.84 31.47 -13.61
CA LEU A 646 -40.19 30.93 -13.51
C LEU A 646 -41.15 31.47 -14.58
N MET A 647 -40.67 32.14 -15.64
CA MET A 647 -41.55 32.66 -16.69
C MET A 647 -42.47 31.57 -17.26
N LEU A 648 -41.91 30.39 -17.58
CA LEU A 648 -42.64 29.26 -18.16
C LEU A 648 -43.32 28.34 -17.14
N TYR A 649 -43.45 28.74 -15.86
CA TYR A 649 -44.08 27.92 -14.84
C TYR A 649 -45.52 27.50 -15.24
N PRO A 650 -45.90 26.21 -15.11
CA PRO A 650 -45.18 25.08 -14.49
C PRO A 650 -44.43 24.15 -15.48
N PHE A 651 -44.19 24.57 -16.72
CA PHE A 651 -43.54 23.79 -17.77
C PHE A 651 -42.05 24.12 -17.92
N ASP A 652 -41.45 24.68 -16.88
CA ASP A 652 -40.09 25.16 -16.85
C ASP A 652 -39.06 24.03 -16.65
N SER A 653 -37.89 24.22 -17.25
CA SER A 653 -36.67 23.48 -16.93
C SER A 653 -35.66 24.45 -16.35
N GLN A 654 -35.09 24.10 -15.21
CA GLN A 654 -34.16 24.93 -14.45
C GLN A 654 -32.81 24.24 -14.36
N TYR A 655 -31.80 25.00 -13.95
CA TYR A 655 -30.54 24.46 -13.49
C TYR A 655 -30.18 25.11 -12.15
N CYS A 656 -29.52 24.37 -11.28
CA CYS A 656 -28.86 24.94 -10.12
C CYS A 656 -27.39 24.54 -10.13
N ASP A 657 -26.53 25.53 -9.92
CA ASP A 657 -25.09 25.36 -9.96
C ASP A 657 -24.54 25.29 -8.53
N MET A 658 -23.67 24.33 -8.21
CA MET A 658 -22.80 24.40 -7.03
C MET A 658 -21.52 25.13 -7.45
N HIS A 659 -21.26 26.29 -6.87
CA HIS A 659 -20.12 27.14 -7.23
C HIS A 659 -18.96 26.93 -6.26
N LEU A 660 -17.92 26.27 -6.75
CA LEU A 660 -16.71 25.94 -6.01
C LEU A 660 -15.55 26.81 -6.50
N ARG A 661 -14.78 27.38 -5.57
CA ARG A 661 -13.60 28.21 -5.88
C ARG A 661 -12.40 27.77 -5.06
N MET A 662 -11.23 27.72 -5.68
CA MET A 662 -9.98 27.47 -4.96
C MET A 662 -9.56 28.72 -4.18
N LEU A 663 -9.49 28.64 -2.85
CA LEU A 663 -9.15 29.79 -1.98
C LEU A 663 -7.68 29.79 -1.53
N SER A 664 -6.98 28.65 -1.61
CA SER A 664 -5.61 28.50 -1.09
C SER A 664 -4.55 29.33 -1.81
N ALA A 665 -4.68 29.51 -3.13
CA ALA A 665 -3.76 30.30 -3.95
C ALA A 665 -4.42 30.69 -5.28
N SER A 666 -3.79 31.60 -6.01
CA SER A 666 -4.28 32.02 -7.33
C SER A 666 -4.19 30.91 -8.37
N SER A 667 -4.92 31.08 -9.48
CA SER A 667 -4.96 30.15 -10.63
C SER A 667 -3.58 29.86 -11.23
N ASN A 668 -2.61 30.77 -11.06
CA ASN A 668 -1.22 30.55 -11.49
C ASN A 668 -0.50 29.43 -10.74
N TYR A 669 -0.91 29.15 -9.49
CA TYR A 669 -0.25 28.15 -8.63
C TYR A 669 -1.11 26.91 -8.44
N LEU A 670 -2.44 27.05 -8.37
CA LEU A 670 -3.38 25.95 -8.12
C LEU A 670 -4.51 25.98 -9.15
N GLU A 671 -4.74 24.85 -9.81
CA GLU A 671 -5.82 24.69 -10.77
C GLU A 671 -6.63 23.43 -10.53
N PHE A 672 -7.91 23.46 -10.91
CA PHE A 672 -8.72 22.24 -10.92
C PHE A 672 -8.33 21.38 -12.12
N ASN A 673 -8.04 20.09 -11.88
CA ASN A 673 -7.75 19.14 -12.94
C ASN A 673 -9.05 18.82 -13.71
N ALA A 674 -9.20 19.35 -14.92
CA ALA A 674 -10.41 19.17 -15.73
C ALA A 674 -10.64 17.73 -16.21
N VAL A 675 -9.58 16.91 -16.29
CA VAL A 675 -9.67 15.52 -16.78
C VAL A 675 -10.12 14.57 -15.67
N GLU A 676 -9.55 14.74 -14.47
CA GLU A 676 -9.82 13.84 -13.33
C GLU A 676 -10.99 14.30 -12.46
N THR A 677 -11.38 15.57 -12.54
CA THR A 677 -12.48 16.09 -11.75
C THR A 677 -13.81 15.55 -12.26
N THR A 678 -14.61 14.96 -11.36
CA THR A 678 -15.88 14.32 -11.69
C THR A 678 -16.98 14.70 -10.70
N ALA A 679 -18.23 14.73 -11.18
CA ALA A 679 -19.39 14.96 -10.36
C ALA A 679 -20.46 13.94 -10.74
N VAL A 680 -21.00 13.21 -9.76
CA VAL A 680 -21.97 12.14 -9.99
C VAL A 680 -23.11 12.25 -8.98
N TYR A 681 -24.34 12.09 -9.47
CA TYR A 681 -25.53 12.00 -8.63
C TYR A 681 -25.96 10.54 -8.46
N ILE A 682 -25.93 10.05 -7.22
CA ILE A 682 -26.25 8.65 -6.86
C ILE A 682 -27.68 8.53 -6.27
N GLY A 683 -28.26 9.63 -5.79
CA GLY A 683 -29.57 9.66 -5.15
C GLY A 683 -30.77 9.38 -6.08
N SER A 684 -31.98 9.56 -5.53
CA SER A 684 -33.23 9.42 -6.29
C SER A 684 -33.39 10.55 -7.32
N LYS A 685 -33.35 10.20 -8.60
CA LYS A 685 -33.60 11.15 -9.71
C LYS A 685 -35.02 11.72 -9.72
N MET A 686 -35.96 11.03 -9.07
CA MET A 686 -37.36 11.45 -8.98
C MET A 686 -37.60 12.12 -7.62
N LEU A 687 -37.71 13.44 -7.62
CA LEU A 687 -38.18 14.21 -6.47
C LEU A 687 -39.69 14.47 -6.56
N LEU A 688 -40.22 15.11 -5.51
CA LEU A 688 -41.63 15.49 -5.43
C LEU A 688 -42.03 16.46 -6.55
N GLU A 689 -41.29 17.57 -6.70
CA GLU A 689 -41.62 18.63 -7.67
C GLU A 689 -40.79 18.54 -8.97
N TYR A 690 -39.64 17.87 -8.93
CA TYR A 690 -38.66 17.87 -10.04
C TYR A 690 -38.17 16.47 -10.38
N HIS A 691 -37.69 16.34 -11.61
CA HIS A 691 -36.86 15.24 -12.07
C HIS A 691 -35.43 15.76 -12.30
N LEU A 692 -34.44 15.07 -11.72
CA LEU A 692 -33.02 15.40 -11.85
C LEU A 692 -32.38 14.60 -12.97
N SER A 693 -31.54 15.25 -13.77
CA SER A 693 -30.60 14.55 -14.66
C SER A 693 -29.18 14.61 -14.09
N GLN A 694 -28.24 13.88 -14.71
CA GLN A 694 -26.85 13.85 -14.22
C GLN A 694 -26.21 15.25 -14.28
N PRO A 695 -25.35 15.60 -13.30
CA PRO A 695 -24.71 16.89 -13.24
C PRO A 695 -23.67 17.04 -14.35
N THR A 696 -23.39 18.29 -14.73
CA THR A 696 -22.38 18.66 -15.72
C THR A 696 -21.37 19.61 -15.09
N LEU A 697 -20.09 19.43 -15.40
CA LEU A 697 -19.01 20.24 -14.85
C LEU A 697 -18.60 21.33 -15.85
N HIS A 698 -18.48 22.55 -15.35
CA HIS A 698 -17.98 23.70 -16.11
C HIS A 698 -16.83 24.33 -15.34
N TYR A 699 -15.70 24.58 -16.02
CA TYR A 699 -14.50 25.14 -15.42
C TYR A 699 -14.29 26.57 -15.91
N ASP A 700 -13.84 27.44 -15.01
CA ASP A 700 -13.39 28.77 -15.35
C ASP A 700 -12.07 29.06 -14.61
N ASN A 701 -10.98 29.07 -15.37
CA ASN A 701 -9.64 29.34 -14.88
C ASN A 701 -9.13 30.74 -15.33
N SER A 702 -10.00 31.56 -15.96
CA SER A 702 -9.60 32.85 -16.50
C SER A 702 -9.52 33.97 -15.45
N GLY A 703 -10.12 33.74 -14.28
CA GLY A 703 -10.07 34.65 -13.14
C GLY A 703 -8.79 34.55 -12.31
N GLU A 704 -8.73 35.36 -11.25
CA GLU A 704 -7.63 35.33 -10.25
C GLU A 704 -7.57 34.00 -9.49
N PHE A 705 -8.71 33.33 -9.33
CA PHE A 705 -8.84 32.03 -8.70
C PHE A 705 -9.51 31.04 -9.65
N SER A 706 -9.11 29.77 -9.57
CA SER A 706 -9.72 28.68 -10.34
C SER A 706 -11.12 28.36 -9.79
N GLU A 707 -12.10 28.25 -10.69
CA GLU A 707 -13.50 27.98 -10.36
C GLU A 707 -14.02 26.71 -11.05
N ALA A 708 -14.82 25.94 -10.32
CA ALA A 708 -15.56 24.80 -10.84
C ALA A 708 -17.06 24.96 -10.52
N ARG A 709 -17.91 24.77 -11.51
CA ARG A 709 -19.38 24.84 -11.38
C ARG A 709 -19.99 23.49 -11.71
N VAL A 710 -20.65 22.89 -10.71
CA VAL A 710 -21.42 21.65 -10.87
C VAL A 710 -22.86 22.03 -11.20
N ARG A 711 -23.25 21.93 -12.46
CA ARG A 711 -24.58 22.28 -12.94
C ARG A 711 -25.52 21.08 -12.87
N ILE A 712 -26.55 21.17 -12.03
CA ILE A 712 -27.59 20.15 -11.86
C ILE A 712 -28.83 20.56 -12.66
N PRO A 713 -29.14 19.89 -13.77
CA PRO A 713 -30.36 20.13 -14.55
C PRO A 713 -31.61 19.56 -13.85
N LEU A 714 -32.65 20.39 -13.77
CA LEU A 714 -33.92 20.14 -13.07
C LEU A 714 -35.10 20.30 -14.04
N THR A 715 -35.95 19.28 -14.16
CA THR A 715 -37.17 19.36 -14.99
C THR A 715 -38.41 19.33 -14.10
N ARG A 716 -39.29 20.33 -14.17
CA ARG A 716 -40.47 20.39 -13.29
C ARG A 716 -41.53 19.35 -13.68
N ARG A 717 -42.17 18.76 -12.68
CA ARG A 717 -43.33 17.87 -12.84
C ARG A 717 -44.63 18.68 -12.83
N SER A 718 -45.12 19.02 -14.01
CA SER A 718 -46.31 19.89 -14.19
C SER A 718 -47.65 19.26 -13.80
N GLY A 719 -47.72 17.94 -13.61
CA GLY A 719 -48.99 17.21 -13.38
C GLY A 719 -49.84 17.72 -12.20
N TYR A 720 -49.20 18.09 -11.09
CA TYR A 720 -49.89 18.68 -9.93
C TYR A 720 -50.55 20.02 -10.28
N ALA A 721 -49.82 20.90 -10.97
CA ALA A 721 -50.32 22.20 -11.39
C ALA A 721 -51.46 22.07 -12.42
N ILE A 722 -51.36 21.13 -13.37
CA ILE A 722 -52.44 20.88 -14.34
C ILE A 722 -53.74 20.46 -13.64
N LEU A 723 -53.64 19.53 -12.68
CA LEU A 723 -54.82 19.00 -11.98
C LEU A 723 -55.42 20.01 -11.00
N ASN A 724 -54.60 20.73 -10.22
CA ASN A 724 -55.09 21.60 -9.15
C ASN A 724 -55.24 23.07 -9.53
N ILE A 725 -54.67 23.52 -10.66
CA ILE A 725 -54.77 24.92 -11.11
C ILE A 725 -55.55 25.01 -12.43
N TYR A 726 -55.09 24.33 -13.49
CA TYR A 726 -55.70 24.44 -14.82
C TYR A 726 -57.08 23.79 -14.89
N THR A 727 -57.27 22.61 -14.29
CA THR A 727 -58.56 21.90 -14.33
C THR A 727 -59.69 22.67 -13.62
N PRO A 728 -59.55 23.11 -12.35
CA PRO A 728 -60.62 23.87 -11.69
C PRO A 728 -60.87 25.23 -12.34
N SER A 729 -59.83 25.93 -12.80
CA SER A 729 -60.01 27.21 -13.51
C SER A 729 -60.78 27.05 -14.83
N LEU A 730 -60.51 25.98 -15.58
CA LEU A 730 -61.27 25.62 -16.78
C LEU A 730 -62.73 25.31 -16.46
N ILE A 731 -63.01 24.54 -15.38
CA ILE A 731 -64.38 24.23 -14.95
C ILE A 731 -65.15 25.51 -14.58
N LEU A 732 -64.53 26.43 -13.83
CA LEU A 732 -65.15 27.71 -13.45
C LEU A 732 -65.41 28.61 -14.66
N LEU A 733 -64.52 28.58 -15.66
CA LEU A 733 -64.73 29.27 -16.94
C LEU A 733 -65.91 28.66 -17.72
N VAL A 734 -66.02 27.32 -17.76
CA VAL A 734 -67.16 26.63 -18.40
C VAL A 734 -68.48 26.97 -17.69
N ILE A 735 -68.51 26.98 -16.35
CA ILE A 735 -69.70 27.40 -15.58
C ILE A 735 -70.10 28.83 -15.94
N SER A 736 -69.12 29.73 -16.02
CA SER A 736 -69.35 31.12 -16.44
C SER A 736 -69.85 31.21 -17.88
N TYR A 737 -69.40 30.35 -18.79
CA TYR A 737 -69.93 30.31 -20.16
C TYR A 737 -71.36 29.75 -20.24
N VAL A 738 -71.67 28.72 -19.45
CA VAL A 738 -72.99 28.07 -19.40
C VAL A 738 -74.09 29.01 -18.91
N SER A 739 -73.78 30.01 -18.07
CA SER A 739 -74.76 31.01 -17.62
C SER A 739 -75.37 31.82 -18.79
N LEU A 740 -74.68 31.94 -19.93
CA LEU A 740 -75.21 32.54 -21.16
C LEU A 740 -76.33 31.72 -21.83
N PHE A 741 -76.52 30.47 -21.41
CA PHE A 741 -77.59 29.58 -21.87
C PHE A 741 -78.83 29.60 -20.96
N PHE A 742 -78.74 30.21 -19.78
CA PHE A 742 -79.90 30.37 -18.91
C PHE A 742 -80.94 31.29 -19.54
N ARG A 743 -82.21 31.08 -19.15
CA ARG A 743 -83.34 31.87 -19.67
C ARG A 743 -83.10 33.36 -19.35
N PRO A 744 -83.25 34.27 -20.33
CA PRO A 744 -82.89 35.67 -20.17
C PRO A 744 -83.69 36.39 -19.08
N HIS A 745 -84.91 35.91 -18.78
CA HIS A 745 -85.81 36.48 -17.76
C HIS A 745 -85.37 36.26 -16.30
N ILE A 746 -84.35 35.44 -16.04
CA ILE A 746 -83.89 35.13 -14.67
C ILE A 746 -82.51 35.77 -14.44
N PHE A 747 -82.48 37.10 -14.34
CA PHE A 747 -81.24 37.88 -14.21
C PHE A 747 -80.47 37.55 -12.92
N GLU A 748 -81.17 37.48 -11.79
CA GLU A 748 -80.58 37.26 -10.46
C GLU A 748 -79.73 35.98 -10.43
N VAL A 749 -80.28 34.86 -10.90
CA VAL A 749 -79.55 33.57 -10.93
C VAL A 749 -78.34 33.64 -11.87
N ARG A 750 -78.47 34.29 -13.03
CA ARG A 750 -77.38 34.41 -14.03
C ARG A 750 -76.19 35.16 -13.47
N VAL A 751 -76.40 36.38 -12.98
CA VAL A 751 -75.31 37.22 -12.46
C VAL A 751 -74.72 36.62 -11.19
N MET A 752 -75.54 36.07 -10.29
CA MET A 752 -75.04 35.44 -9.07
C MET A 752 -74.12 34.25 -9.37
N THR A 753 -74.45 33.38 -10.34
CA THR A 753 -73.57 32.27 -10.72
C THR A 753 -72.23 32.72 -11.30
N THR A 754 -72.21 33.78 -12.11
CA THR A 754 -70.96 34.32 -12.69
C THR A 754 -70.13 35.10 -11.68
N LEU A 755 -70.76 35.79 -10.73
CA LEU A 755 -70.10 36.55 -9.68
C LEU A 755 -69.44 35.61 -8.67
N THR A 756 -70.12 34.53 -8.28
CA THR A 756 -69.51 33.50 -7.42
C THR A 756 -68.36 32.79 -8.12
N ALA A 757 -68.49 32.46 -9.41
CA ALA A 757 -67.37 31.90 -10.19
C ALA A 757 -66.18 32.87 -10.27
N LEU A 758 -66.42 34.17 -10.47
CA LEU A 758 -65.38 35.20 -10.47
C LEU A 758 -64.67 35.31 -9.12
N LEU A 759 -65.42 35.28 -8.02
CA LEU A 759 -64.86 35.31 -6.67
C LEU A 759 -63.95 34.09 -6.43
N VAL A 760 -64.41 32.88 -6.78
CA VAL A 760 -63.59 31.67 -6.65
C VAL A 760 -62.34 31.74 -7.53
N MET A 761 -62.45 32.24 -8.76
CA MET A 761 -61.30 32.45 -9.65
C MET A 761 -60.27 33.44 -9.07
N ALA A 762 -60.72 34.54 -8.46
CA ALA A 762 -59.85 35.51 -7.79
C ALA A 762 -59.16 34.91 -6.55
N THR A 763 -59.86 34.05 -5.80
CA THR A 763 -59.25 33.31 -4.68
C THR A 763 -58.18 32.33 -5.16
N LEU A 764 -58.44 31.59 -6.26
CA LEU A 764 -57.46 30.69 -6.87
C LEU A 764 -56.20 31.43 -7.34
N PHE A 765 -56.36 32.60 -7.97
CA PHE A 765 -55.24 33.46 -8.36
C PHE A 765 -54.37 33.86 -7.17
N THR A 766 -55.00 34.30 -6.07
CA THR A 766 -54.28 34.68 -4.85
C THR A 766 -53.55 33.50 -4.22
N GLN A 767 -54.18 32.32 -4.18
CA GLN A 767 -53.59 31.09 -3.64
C GLN A 767 -52.37 30.62 -4.44
N VAL A 768 -52.47 30.62 -5.77
CA VAL A 768 -51.35 30.25 -6.65
C VAL A 768 -50.21 31.26 -6.50
N SER A 769 -50.52 32.55 -6.50
CA SER A 769 -49.53 33.62 -6.32
C SER A 769 -48.80 33.54 -4.97
N SER A 770 -49.46 33.08 -3.91
CA SER A 770 -48.81 32.92 -2.59
C SER A 770 -47.96 31.66 -2.47
N SER A 771 -48.22 30.63 -3.30
CA SER A 771 -47.47 29.37 -3.31
C SER A 771 -46.15 29.43 -4.09
N LEU A 772 -45.90 30.52 -4.80
CA LEU A 772 -44.71 30.75 -5.64
C LEU A 772 -43.94 31.98 -5.15
N PRO A 773 -42.64 32.10 -5.44
CA PRO A 773 -41.88 33.29 -5.08
C PRO A 773 -42.44 34.53 -5.77
N LYS A 774 -42.36 35.69 -5.11
CA LYS A 774 -42.77 36.97 -5.69
C LYS A 774 -41.71 37.41 -6.70
N THR A 775 -42.08 37.43 -7.98
CA THR A 775 -41.24 37.88 -9.10
C THR A 775 -41.82 39.15 -9.70
N SER A 776 -40.98 39.99 -10.32
CA SER A 776 -41.43 41.22 -11.01
C SER A 776 -41.99 40.95 -12.41
N TYR A 777 -41.62 39.82 -13.02
CA TYR A 777 -42.11 39.39 -14.33
C TYR A 777 -43.36 38.51 -14.20
N PHE A 778 -44.17 38.50 -15.27
CA PHE A 778 -45.36 37.66 -15.37
C PHE A 778 -45.00 36.20 -15.65
N LYS A 779 -45.67 35.28 -14.94
CA LYS A 779 -45.56 33.83 -15.18
C LYS A 779 -46.68 33.38 -16.11
N MET A 780 -46.47 32.30 -16.87
CA MET A 780 -47.51 31.77 -17.77
C MET A 780 -48.80 31.38 -17.02
N VAL A 781 -48.71 30.92 -15.77
CA VAL A 781 -49.89 30.64 -14.94
C VAL A 781 -50.67 31.92 -14.57
N ASP A 782 -49.98 33.04 -14.35
CA ASP A 782 -50.60 34.32 -14.02
C ASP A 782 -51.37 34.86 -15.23
N VAL A 783 -50.78 34.73 -16.43
CA VAL A 783 -51.43 35.10 -17.71
C VAL A 783 -52.70 34.27 -17.95
N TRP A 784 -52.66 32.96 -17.68
CA TRP A 784 -53.82 32.07 -17.78
C TRP A 784 -54.95 32.47 -16.83
N LEU A 785 -54.65 32.66 -15.54
CA LEU A 785 -55.66 32.98 -14.53
C LEU A 785 -56.22 34.39 -14.73
N LEU A 786 -55.39 35.36 -15.13
CA LEU A 786 -55.83 36.72 -15.47
C LEU A 786 -56.77 36.71 -16.68
N PHE A 787 -56.46 35.92 -17.72
CA PHE A 787 -57.36 35.73 -18.86
C PHE A 787 -58.73 35.18 -18.42
N CYS A 788 -58.75 34.15 -17.58
CA CYS A 788 -60.00 33.58 -17.05
C CYS A 788 -60.82 34.60 -16.25
N ILE A 789 -60.17 35.43 -15.43
CA ILE A 789 -60.83 36.51 -14.67
C ILE A 789 -61.45 37.55 -15.62
N VAL A 790 -60.70 37.98 -16.64
CA VAL A 790 -61.16 38.97 -17.63
C VAL A 790 -62.34 38.43 -18.43
N ILE A 791 -62.29 37.17 -18.88
CA ILE A 791 -63.40 36.54 -19.60
C ILE A 791 -64.66 36.41 -18.72
N SER A 792 -64.52 35.97 -17.47
CA SER A 792 -65.66 35.90 -16.55
C SER A 792 -66.27 37.28 -16.28
N PHE A 793 -65.45 38.33 -16.16
CA PHE A 793 -65.93 39.70 -16.04
C PHE A 793 -66.66 40.18 -17.32
N MET A 794 -66.15 39.83 -18.50
CA MET A 794 -66.84 40.12 -19.77
C MET A 794 -68.22 39.43 -19.86
N VAL A 795 -68.35 38.20 -19.35
CA VAL A 795 -69.66 37.52 -19.25
C VAL A 795 -70.63 38.28 -18.35
N ILE A 796 -70.17 38.82 -17.21
CA ILE A 796 -71.00 39.66 -16.33
C ILE A 796 -71.49 40.92 -17.07
N ILE A 797 -70.60 41.58 -17.82
CA ILE A 797 -70.97 42.73 -18.66
C ILE A 797 -72.04 42.32 -19.69
N PHE A 798 -71.88 41.17 -20.36
CA PHE A 798 -72.90 40.68 -21.29
C PHE A 798 -74.23 40.41 -20.59
N HIS A 799 -74.24 39.86 -19.37
CA HIS A 799 -75.47 39.71 -18.59
C HIS A 799 -76.16 41.04 -18.30
N ALA A 800 -75.41 42.07 -17.90
CA ALA A 800 -75.94 43.41 -17.65
C ALA A 800 -76.49 44.07 -18.94
N ILE A 801 -75.79 43.93 -20.07
CA ILE A 801 -76.26 44.44 -21.37
C ILE A 801 -77.54 43.72 -21.81
N ILE A 802 -77.59 42.38 -21.66
CA ILE A 802 -78.77 41.59 -22.00
C ILE A 802 -79.97 42.03 -21.15
N ASP A 803 -79.79 42.23 -19.84
CA ASP A 803 -80.85 42.71 -18.94
C ASP A 803 -81.34 44.12 -19.27
N ASN A 804 -80.41 45.07 -19.44
CA ASN A 804 -80.76 46.43 -19.87
C ASN A 804 -81.49 46.46 -21.22
N SER A 805 -81.16 45.55 -22.14
CA SER A 805 -81.86 45.41 -23.42
C SER A 805 -83.25 44.76 -23.31
N LEU A 806 -83.55 44.07 -22.20
CA LEU A 806 -84.88 43.53 -21.91
C LEU A 806 -85.86 44.64 -21.47
N GLY A 807 -85.41 45.64 -20.71
CA GLY A 807 -86.17 46.83 -20.29
C GLY A 807 -87.41 46.58 -19.41
N ASP A 808 -87.77 47.55 -18.54
CA ASP A 808 -88.95 47.51 -17.65
C ASP A 808 -90.30 47.53 -18.40
N SER A 809 -90.66 46.45 -19.10
CA SER A 809 -91.95 46.36 -19.80
C SER A 809 -92.55 44.95 -19.77
N ILE A 810 -92.78 44.44 -18.57
CA ILE A 810 -93.96 43.63 -18.24
C ILE A 810 -94.53 44.12 -16.89
N PRO A 811 -95.49 45.06 -16.86
CA PRO A 811 -96.34 45.18 -15.68
C PRO A 811 -97.35 44.04 -15.70
N GLY A 812 -97.19 43.12 -14.74
CA GLY A 812 -98.29 42.31 -14.21
C GLY A 812 -98.45 40.90 -14.78
N VAL A 813 -97.69 39.94 -14.24
CA VAL A 813 -98.21 38.67 -13.69
C VAL A 813 -97.21 38.18 -12.63
N VAL A 814 -97.29 38.69 -11.40
CA VAL A 814 -97.32 37.95 -10.10
C VAL A 814 -97.40 39.03 -9.02
N SER A 815 -98.59 39.62 -8.86
CA SER A 815 -99.01 40.25 -7.61
C SER A 815 -100.53 40.27 -7.57
N ASP A 816 -101.12 39.08 -7.70
CA ASP A 816 -102.45 38.79 -7.18
C ASP A 816 -102.41 37.34 -6.72
N LEU A 817 -102.22 37.16 -5.41
CA LEU A 817 -102.84 36.05 -4.70
C LEU A 817 -104.23 36.56 -4.32
N PRO A 818 -105.30 36.25 -5.07
CA PRO A 818 -106.63 36.36 -4.50
C PRO A 818 -106.84 35.10 -3.67
N ALA A 819 -106.86 35.26 -2.35
CA ALA A 819 -107.69 34.38 -1.54
C ALA A 819 -109.14 34.57 -2.02
N LEU A 820 -109.63 33.72 -2.92
CA LEU A 820 -111.07 33.59 -3.14
C LEU A 820 -111.46 32.12 -3.28
N THR A 821 -112.13 31.67 -2.23
CA THR A 821 -113.25 30.75 -2.34
C THR A 821 -114.19 31.17 -3.47
N LYS A 822 -114.75 30.16 -4.16
CA LYS A 822 -115.95 30.18 -5.02
C LYS A 822 -115.84 30.65 -6.49
N VAL A 823 -115.80 29.63 -7.35
CA VAL A 823 -116.63 29.34 -8.55
C VAL A 823 -117.13 30.50 -9.41
N THR A 824 -116.70 30.53 -10.67
CA THR A 824 -117.33 31.23 -11.81
C THR A 824 -118.39 30.37 -12.50
N PRO A 825 -119.50 30.95 -12.99
CA PRO A 825 -120.30 30.34 -14.05
C PRO A 825 -119.79 30.70 -15.46
N LEU A 826 -120.02 29.76 -16.37
CA LEU A 826 -119.79 29.78 -17.82
C LEU A 826 -120.65 30.86 -18.51
N SER A 827 -120.03 31.84 -19.18
CA SER A 827 -120.62 32.57 -20.33
C SER A 827 -119.66 33.67 -20.83
N GLN A 828 -118.81 33.36 -21.81
CA GLN A 828 -118.73 34.04 -23.12
C GLN A 828 -117.46 33.64 -23.89
N SER A 829 -117.67 33.31 -25.17
CA SER A 829 -116.68 32.97 -26.19
C SER A 829 -115.92 34.23 -26.69
N PRO A 830 -114.87 34.09 -27.52
CA PRO A 830 -113.66 34.91 -27.45
C PRO A 830 -113.83 36.28 -28.10
N SER A 831 -113.18 37.30 -27.55
CA SER A 831 -112.84 38.51 -28.29
C SER A 831 -111.31 38.68 -28.30
N GLY A 832 -110.69 38.34 -29.42
CA GLY A 832 -109.51 39.09 -29.86
C GLY A 832 -109.96 40.50 -30.28
N PRO A 833 -109.06 41.50 -30.33
CA PRO A 833 -107.67 41.35 -30.75
C PRO A 833 -106.63 41.91 -29.76
N ARG A 834 -105.51 41.19 -29.62
CA ARG A 834 -104.22 41.76 -29.17
C ARG A 834 -103.82 42.86 -30.16
N SER A 835 -103.47 44.05 -29.66
CA SER A 835 -103.04 45.13 -30.54
C SER A 835 -101.77 44.74 -31.33
N PRO A 836 -101.70 44.99 -32.65
CA PRO A 836 -100.56 44.61 -33.50
C PRO A 836 -99.29 45.40 -33.16
N LYS A 837 -99.39 46.55 -32.47
CA LYS A 837 -98.24 47.36 -32.06
C LYS A 837 -97.51 46.77 -30.84
N ALA A 838 -98.23 46.19 -29.88
CA ALA A 838 -97.62 45.53 -28.72
C ALA A 838 -96.94 44.21 -29.10
N LEU A 839 -97.53 43.43 -30.01
CA LEU A 839 -96.91 42.21 -30.55
C LEU A 839 -95.66 42.51 -31.38
N ARG A 840 -95.68 43.52 -32.26
CA ARG A 840 -94.49 43.95 -33.03
C ARG A 840 -93.37 44.49 -32.16
N SER A 841 -93.70 45.20 -31.07
CA SER A 841 -92.69 45.71 -30.13
C SER A 841 -92.08 44.56 -29.32
N TYR A 842 -92.90 43.60 -28.87
CA TYR A 842 -92.43 42.39 -28.18
C TYR A 842 -91.59 41.50 -29.10
N GLU A 843 -91.98 41.33 -30.38
CA GLU A 843 -91.24 40.58 -31.40
C GLU A 843 -89.91 41.26 -31.80
N LYS A 844 -89.89 42.61 -31.85
CA LYS A 844 -88.66 43.38 -32.12
C LYS A 844 -87.69 43.34 -30.95
N ILE A 845 -88.17 43.40 -29.70
CA ILE A 845 -87.33 43.30 -28.48
C ILE A 845 -86.78 41.87 -28.32
N THR A 846 -87.60 40.84 -28.57
CA THR A 846 -87.17 39.42 -28.51
C THR A 846 -86.16 39.07 -29.62
N THR A 847 -86.27 39.65 -30.81
CA THR A 847 -85.28 39.45 -31.88
C THR A 847 -83.95 40.17 -31.61
N THR A 848 -83.97 41.40 -31.08
CA THR A 848 -82.72 42.10 -30.66
C THR A 848 -82.03 41.42 -29.49
N THR A 849 -82.78 40.96 -28.49
CA THR A 849 -82.21 40.23 -27.33
C THR A 849 -81.66 38.86 -27.71
N ALA A 850 -82.32 38.12 -28.62
CA ALA A 850 -81.80 36.87 -29.17
C ALA A 850 -80.50 37.08 -29.97
N GLY A 851 -80.40 38.19 -30.73
CA GLY A 851 -79.18 38.59 -31.43
C GLY A 851 -78.02 38.90 -30.49
N LEU A 852 -78.26 39.64 -29.40
CA LEU A 852 -77.26 39.95 -28.38
C LEU A 852 -76.76 38.72 -27.62
N ILE A 853 -77.66 37.78 -27.27
CA ILE A 853 -77.28 36.51 -26.63
C ILE A 853 -76.41 35.68 -27.58
N THR A 854 -76.75 35.64 -28.86
CA THR A 854 -75.99 34.91 -29.89
C THR A 854 -74.61 35.54 -30.08
N LEU A 855 -74.53 36.88 -30.14
CA LEU A 855 -73.27 37.61 -30.19
C LEU A 855 -72.38 37.30 -28.98
N ALA A 856 -72.91 37.41 -27.76
CA ALA A 856 -72.16 37.14 -26.52
C ALA A 856 -71.58 35.72 -26.47
N ARG A 857 -72.33 34.72 -26.96
CA ARG A 857 -71.86 33.32 -27.05
C ARG A 857 -70.71 33.16 -28.04
N TYR A 858 -70.83 33.72 -29.24
CA TYR A 858 -69.76 33.62 -30.23
C TYR A 858 -68.52 34.41 -29.82
N THR A 859 -68.67 35.62 -29.28
CA THR A 859 -67.52 36.44 -28.87
C THR A 859 -66.73 35.78 -27.75
N THR A 860 -67.40 35.22 -26.74
CA THR A 860 -66.73 34.52 -25.63
C THR A 860 -66.03 33.24 -26.10
N LEU A 861 -66.67 32.47 -26.98
CA LEU A 861 -66.08 31.25 -27.54
C LEU A 861 -64.87 31.55 -28.45
N ILE A 862 -64.97 32.55 -29.33
CA ILE A 862 -63.88 32.95 -30.24
C ILE A 862 -62.67 33.43 -29.45
N LEU A 863 -62.87 34.29 -28.45
CA LEU A 863 -61.78 34.77 -27.59
C LEU A 863 -61.11 33.63 -26.83
N PHE A 864 -61.88 32.65 -26.34
CA PHE A 864 -61.34 31.46 -25.69
C PHE A 864 -60.48 30.61 -26.62
N VAL A 865 -60.97 30.30 -27.83
CA VAL A 865 -60.23 29.49 -28.81
C VAL A 865 -58.96 30.19 -29.26
N LEU A 866 -59.05 31.49 -29.58
CA LEU A 866 -57.90 32.28 -30.01
C LEU A 866 -56.81 32.36 -28.92
N PHE A 867 -57.22 32.60 -27.66
CA PHE A 867 -56.27 32.62 -26.55
C PHE A 867 -55.57 31.27 -26.36
N ASN A 868 -56.31 30.16 -26.38
CA ASN A 868 -55.70 28.84 -26.21
C ASN A 868 -54.70 28.51 -27.33
N ILE A 869 -55.00 28.86 -28.59
CA ILE A 869 -54.06 28.65 -29.69
C ILE A 869 -52.77 29.42 -29.43
N ILE A 870 -52.86 30.72 -29.11
CA ILE A 870 -51.68 31.56 -28.85
C ILE A 870 -50.91 31.03 -27.64
N TYR A 871 -51.59 30.79 -26.52
CA TYR A 871 -51.02 30.38 -25.25
C TYR A 871 -50.24 29.06 -25.36
N TRP A 872 -50.89 28.02 -25.89
CA TRP A 872 -50.25 26.71 -26.02
C TRP A 872 -49.19 26.69 -27.11
N SER A 873 -49.34 27.47 -28.19
CA SER A 873 -48.29 27.61 -29.21
C SER A 873 -47.02 28.28 -28.67
N TYR A 874 -47.14 29.20 -27.71
CA TYR A 874 -45.99 29.85 -27.09
C TYR A 874 -45.26 28.93 -26.08
N ILE A 875 -45.99 28.03 -25.41
CA ILE A 875 -45.40 27.12 -24.42
C ILE A 875 -44.68 25.94 -25.08
N PHE A 876 -45.25 25.41 -26.16
CA PHE A 876 -44.78 24.17 -26.80
C PHE A 876 -44.18 24.36 -28.20
N GLY A 877 -44.35 25.52 -28.82
CA GLY A 877 -43.73 25.89 -30.10
C GLY A 877 -42.47 26.70 -29.87
#